data_AF-A0A7C1NBU6-F1
#
_entry.id   AF-A0A7C1NBU6-F1
#
_cell.length_a   1.000
_cell.length_b   1.000
_cell.length_c   1.000
_cell.angle_alpha   90.00
_cell.angle_beta   90.00
_cell.angle_gamma   90.00
#
_symmetry.space_group_name_H-M   'P 1'
#
loop_
_entity.id
_entity.type
_entity.pdbx_description
1 polymer ?
#
loop_
_entity_poly.entity_id
_entity_poly.type
_entity_poly.pdbx_seq_one_letter_code
_entity_poly.pdbx_strand_id
1 'polypeptide(L)'
;MRKKLELKIASIVFLMLIIGVVIAVSSSLRLEREGMYSVARERLVDMARLVSKSIERSMVEADSDFTKSLVDELKTISDFELHVFNSQRREAFVFKPDAEPVDDKVLESVISSGIETVSIDGRLLNVYIPLNNNPVCQECHFGEGNVIGTVKVSISLQREYNKIVRFGLIMGIGSILGVVLLGTILWLALHKIVILPLKSLEVAAHRMAEGDLSFQTNITGQDEISRLDSSIKESLYSISGILRRVREVAVRISDTSELVERETDKVVDGTMVEAEAIAEISSSIEELNATIGEVADSTTNLTRSVQDTAASMEEMANTIESIKDITHEVSSGVDTTSSSINELSANIKEVADNASNLGKVSDETLAAVEEITSSVKEVESSAKESSKLSQRVTEDASTLGVTSINETLEGMERIKTSFSGAAAVIRKLGGRSEEIGNILNVIDDITDQTTLLALNASILAAQAGEHGKGFSVVANEIKDLAERTALSTNEIDSLIRSVRKEVSEAVQAMSEGMSSVEDGMKLSAKAASALDKILISSQQSSEMTASIERTTTEQAKTAKYVIEAIERVRAMVGEIVSATQEQSKGVSLMIEASEGIREASHRADSATEQQAEGSRQISLAVENISVMSQHIERAINEQQSGSRQIWNSIEKIKDIPSKNRNRAFKANKSMKELARDSELAKMEMERFTLFEGEDTDIIKLGIVPFEAPSEIFGRFTPLAQYLSKSIGKRIDVRVAPDYATAVHEMKEGITQMCFMTSLTYLHAKSEFEVEPIVKALRNGKPFHRAAIFTREHSTVKTLEDIKNRTMAFVDEHSASGYLVPLAMLKDAGVDMKDITYHQFLGFHENVVRSVLAGDFDVGAVIEAVLEKYLDNGARVVGVSENIPEFTLCHRADMPPDDVAVTKEALLKLTQENAITRSLIGAIDAQYTGFVAASDRDFDLIRQYQAKVG
;
A
#
# COMPACT_ATOMS: atom_id res chain seq x y z
N MET A 1 -51.18 46.48 61.35
CA MET A 1 -50.85 47.87 60.94
C MET A 1 -52.07 48.69 60.52
N ARG A 2 -53.11 48.08 59.92
CA ARG A 2 -54.39 48.73 59.51
C ARG A 2 -55.08 49.65 60.53
N LYS A 3 -55.28 49.20 61.78
CA LYS A 3 -55.89 50.04 62.83
C LYS A 3 -55.09 51.31 63.15
N LYS A 4 -53.80 51.38 62.86
CA LYS A 4 -52.96 52.53 63.24
C LYS A 4 -53.14 53.76 62.34
N LEU A 5 -53.50 53.60 61.06
CA LEU A 5 -53.68 54.76 60.18
C LEU A 5 -55.06 55.39 60.36
N GLU A 6 -56.11 54.56 60.44
CA GLU A 6 -57.48 55.01 60.75
C GLU A 6 -57.55 55.74 62.08
N LEU A 7 -56.90 55.20 63.12
CA LEU A 7 -56.87 55.81 64.45
C LEU A 7 -56.07 57.12 64.47
N LYS A 8 -54.98 57.23 63.68
CA LYS A 8 -54.15 58.45 63.62
C LYS A 8 -54.85 59.61 62.95
N ILE A 9 -55.57 59.36 61.85
CA ILE A 9 -56.30 60.43 61.14
C ILE A 9 -57.50 60.88 61.99
N ALA A 10 -58.24 59.94 62.60
CA ALA A 10 -59.38 60.26 63.44
C ALA A 10 -59.01 61.04 64.72
N SER A 11 -57.88 60.71 65.36
CA SER A 11 -57.46 61.36 66.61
C SER A 11 -57.03 62.81 66.44
N ILE A 12 -56.40 63.17 65.32
CA ILE A 12 -55.97 64.55 65.04
C ILE A 12 -57.19 65.48 64.85
N VAL A 13 -58.21 65.02 64.15
CA VAL A 13 -59.43 65.80 63.88
C VAL A 13 -60.22 66.05 65.18
N PHE A 14 -60.30 65.05 66.07
CA PHE A 14 -61.06 65.16 67.32
C PHE A 14 -60.40 66.12 68.33
N LEU A 15 -59.06 66.18 68.36
CA LEU A 15 -58.30 67.05 69.26
C LEU A 15 -58.50 68.55 68.93
N MET A 16 -58.56 68.92 67.64
CA MET A 16 -58.77 70.31 67.24
C MET A 16 -60.15 70.85 67.64
N LEU A 17 -61.20 70.03 67.59
CA LEU A 17 -62.57 70.44 67.94
C LEU A 17 -62.76 70.73 69.44
N ILE A 18 -62.06 69.99 70.32
CA ILE A 18 -62.18 70.16 71.79
C ILE A 18 -61.57 71.50 72.25
N ILE A 19 -60.42 71.90 71.68
CA ILE A 19 -59.71 73.12 72.07
C ILE A 19 -60.56 74.38 71.82
N GLY A 20 -61.32 74.42 70.71
CA GLY A 20 -62.17 75.56 70.36
C GLY A 20 -63.32 75.79 71.35
N VAL A 21 -63.89 74.73 71.92
CA VAL A 21 -65.04 74.81 72.84
C VAL A 21 -64.64 75.36 74.22
N VAL A 22 -63.47 74.96 74.74
CA VAL A 22 -63.01 75.37 76.09
C VAL A 22 -62.78 76.88 76.18
N ILE A 23 -62.22 77.48 75.13
CA ILE A 23 -61.93 78.93 75.07
C ILE A 23 -63.23 79.75 75.12
N ALA A 24 -64.27 79.32 74.42
CA ALA A 24 -65.54 80.03 74.36
C ALA A 24 -66.25 80.12 75.72
N VAL A 25 -66.36 79.00 76.46
CA VAL A 25 -67.07 78.95 77.75
C VAL A 25 -66.36 79.75 78.85
N SER A 26 -65.03 79.73 78.87
CA SER A 26 -64.23 80.49 79.85
C SER A 26 -64.45 82.00 79.76
N SER A 27 -64.61 82.54 78.54
CA SER A 27 -64.79 83.98 78.33
C SER A 27 -66.13 84.50 78.87
N SER A 28 -67.20 83.71 78.74
CA SER A 28 -68.56 84.11 79.12
C SER A 28 -68.76 84.24 80.63
N LEU A 29 -68.12 83.38 81.44
CA LEU A 29 -68.26 83.41 82.91
C LEU A 29 -67.55 84.60 83.56
N ARG A 30 -66.55 85.18 82.89
CA ARG A 30 -65.77 86.30 83.41
C ARG A 30 -66.58 87.62 83.40
N LEU A 31 -67.38 87.82 82.35
CA LEU A 31 -68.19 89.03 82.14
C LEU A 31 -69.32 89.21 83.17
N GLU A 32 -70.01 88.13 83.57
CA GLU A 32 -71.10 88.23 84.55
C GLU A 32 -70.62 88.62 85.96
N ARG A 33 -69.40 88.24 86.34
CA ARG A 33 -68.88 88.48 87.69
C ARG A 33 -68.60 89.95 87.96
N GLU A 34 -68.10 90.68 86.97
CA GLU A 34 -67.74 92.10 87.11
C GLU A 34 -68.98 93.00 87.24
N GLY A 35 -70.08 92.68 86.57
CA GLY A 35 -71.33 93.45 86.65
C GLY A 35 -71.94 93.49 88.05
N MET A 36 -71.91 92.37 88.77
CA MET A 36 -72.55 92.21 90.08
C MET A 36 -71.98 93.15 91.17
N TYR A 37 -70.66 93.37 91.21
CA TYR A 37 -70.03 94.16 92.27
C TYR A 37 -70.30 95.67 92.17
N SER A 38 -70.44 96.18 90.95
CA SER A 38 -70.63 97.62 90.72
C SER A 38 -71.95 98.14 91.31
N VAL A 39 -73.05 97.42 91.09
CA VAL A 39 -74.41 97.82 91.50
C VAL A 39 -74.60 97.75 93.01
N ALA A 40 -74.00 96.76 93.68
CA ALA A 40 -74.13 96.61 95.12
C ALA A 40 -73.36 97.69 95.92
N ARG A 41 -72.24 98.17 95.37
CA ARG A 41 -71.41 99.21 96.00
C ARG A 41 -72.14 100.54 96.13
N GLU A 42 -72.79 100.97 95.06
CA GLU A 42 -73.41 102.29 94.96
C GLU A 42 -74.57 102.46 95.96
N ARG A 43 -75.46 101.46 96.05
CA ARG A 43 -76.61 101.49 96.97
C ARG A 43 -76.22 101.59 98.45
N LEU A 44 -75.13 100.94 98.85
CA LEU A 44 -74.73 100.88 100.26
C LEU A 44 -74.21 102.24 100.76
N VAL A 45 -73.44 102.93 99.91
CA VAL A 45 -72.84 104.23 100.24
C VAL A 45 -73.91 105.27 100.54
N ASP A 46 -74.94 105.35 99.68
CA ASP A 46 -76.03 106.32 99.84
C ASP A 46 -76.79 106.12 101.16
N MET A 47 -77.00 104.86 101.55
CA MET A 47 -77.68 104.51 102.80
C MET A 47 -76.86 104.91 104.03
N ALA A 48 -75.53 104.67 104.01
CA ALA A 48 -74.65 105.04 105.11
C ALA A 48 -74.64 106.55 105.39
N ARG A 49 -74.68 107.39 104.34
CA ARG A 49 -74.72 108.86 104.46
C ARG A 49 -75.97 109.36 105.15
N LEU A 50 -77.12 108.78 104.80
CA LEU A 50 -78.40 109.11 105.43
C LEU A 50 -78.37 108.80 106.93
N VAL A 51 -77.84 107.64 107.31
CA VAL A 51 -77.73 107.23 108.71
C VAL A 51 -76.81 108.16 109.50
N SER A 52 -75.63 108.48 108.98
CA SER A 52 -74.69 109.41 109.63
C SER A 52 -75.30 110.79 109.89
N LYS A 53 -76.02 111.35 108.91
CA LYS A 53 -76.65 112.68 109.03
C LYS A 53 -77.79 112.71 110.03
N SER A 54 -78.55 111.62 110.16
CA SER A 54 -79.59 111.48 111.20
C SER A 54 -78.98 111.46 112.61
N ILE A 55 -77.85 110.78 112.79
CA ILE A 55 -77.14 110.72 114.08
C ILE A 55 -76.57 112.08 114.45
N GLU A 56 -75.93 112.79 113.51
CA GLU A 56 -75.39 114.13 113.73
C GLU A 56 -76.50 115.13 114.14
N ARG A 57 -77.65 115.09 113.47
CA ARG A 57 -78.79 115.97 113.79
C ARG A 57 -79.36 115.71 115.18
N SER A 58 -79.50 114.43 115.54
CA SER A 58 -80.00 114.02 116.84
C SER A 58 -79.11 114.49 117.98
N MET A 59 -77.78 114.49 117.81
CA MET A 59 -76.83 114.97 118.82
C MET A 59 -76.92 116.47 119.11
N VAL A 60 -77.46 117.26 118.17
CA VAL A 60 -77.57 118.72 118.30
C VAL A 60 -78.93 119.14 118.86
N GLU A 61 -80.01 118.49 118.41
CA GLU A 61 -81.39 118.90 118.73
C GLU A 61 -81.94 118.27 120.03
N ALA A 62 -81.29 117.22 120.56
CA ALA A 62 -81.78 116.46 121.70
C ALA A 62 -80.65 116.07 122.67
N ASP A 63 -80.98 115.39 123.77
CA ASP A 63 -79.99 114.87 124.71
C ASP A 63 -79.32 113.57 124.20
N SER A 64 -78.31 113.11 124.96
CA SER A 64 -77.57 111.89 124.65
C SER A 64 -78.44 110.63 124.69
N ASP A 65 -79.50 110.60 125.49
CA ASP A 65 -80.38 109.44 125.62
C ASP A 65 -81.30 109.29 124.40
N PHE A 66 -81.77 110.40 123.83
CA PHE A 66 -82.53 110.38 122.57
C PHE A 66 -81.68 109.88 121.40
N THR A 67 -80.45 110.38 121.25
CA THR A 67 -79.56 109.94 120.16
C THR A 67 -79.20 108.47 120.26
N LYS A 68 -79.01 107.97 121.48
CA LYS A 68 -78.84 106.54 121.71
C LYS A 68 -80.05 105.74 121.23
N SER A 69 -81.27 106.18 121.55
CA SER A 69 -82.50 105.51 121.10
C SER A 69 -82.63 105.47 119.58
N LEU A 70 -82.26 106.55 118.87
CA LEU A 70 -82.26 106.58 117.40
C LEU A 70 -81.26 105.58 116.80
N VAL A 71 -80.05 105.50 117.36
CA VAL A 71 -79.02 104.55 116.90
C VAL A 71 -79.47 103.10 117.13
N ASP A 72 -80.08 102.81 118.28
CA ASP A 72 -80.60 101.47 118.58
C ASP A 72 -81.77 101.09 117.67
N GLU A 73 -82.65 102.04 117.30
CA GLU A 73 -83.73 101.79 116.34
C GLU A 73 -83.18 101.53 114.92
N LEU A 74 -82.21 102.32 114.46
CA LEU A 74 -81.57 102.11 113.17
C LEU A 74 -80.79 100.79 113.08
N LYS A 75 -80.25 100.29 114.20
CA LYS A 75 -79.61 98.97 114.28
C LYS A 75 -80.58 97.80 114.05
N THR A 76 -81.89 98.01 114.19
CA THR A 76 -82.90 96.94 113.99
C THR A 76 -83.38 96.78 112.55
N ILE A 77 -82.98 97.65 111.61
CA ILE A 77 -83.36 97.54 110.20
C ILE A 77 -82.65 96.33 109.56
N SER A 78 -83.42 95.37 109.05
CA SER A 78 -82.95 94.02 108.73
C SER A 78 -81.99 93.87 107.55
N ASP A 79 -81.69 94.94 106.81
CA ASP A 79 -80.91 94.85 105.56
C ASP A 79 -79.46 95.33 105.69
N PHE A 80 -79.03 95.89 106.83
CA PHE A 80 -77.63 96.27 107.04
C PHE A 80 -77.23 96.22 108.52
N GLU A 81 -75.94 96.01 108.78
CA GLU A 81 -75.37 96.17 110.13
C GLU A 81 -74.86 97.60 110.31
N LEU A 82 -75.25 98.26 111.41
CA LEU A 82 -74.86 99.63 111.74
C LEU A 82 -74.02 99.66 113.02
N HIS A 83 -72.86 100.31 112.98
CA HIS A 83 -72.06 100.61 114.16
C HIS A 83 -71.68 102.08 114.19
N VAL A 84 -71.69 102.69 115.39
CA VAL A 84 -71.26 104.09 115.57
C VAL A 84 -70.12 104.08 116.57
N PHE A 85 -68.98 104.63 116.18
CA PHE A 85 -67.77 104.69 116.98
C PHE A 85 -67.48 106.14 117.38
N ASN A 86 -66.86 106.35 118.53
CA ASN A 86 -66.34 107.65 118.94
C ASN A 86 -64.92 107.88 118.38
N SER A 87 -64.38 109.08 118.63
CA SER A 87 -63.03 109.51 118.21
C SER A 87 -61.89 108.61 118.71
N GLN A 88 -62.13 107.82 119.76
CA GLN A 88 -61.18 106.85 120.32
C GLN A 88 -61.35 105.44 119.75
N ARG A 89 -62.13 105.27 118.67
CA ARG A 89 -62.48 103.97 118.05
C ARG A 89 -63.26 103.02 118.96
N ARG A 90 -63.90 103.52 120.01
CA ARG A 90 -64.78 102.73 120.87
C ARG A 90 -66.21 102.92 120.41
N GLU A 91 -67.04 101.89 120.53
CA GLU A 91 -68.44 102.01 120.12
C GLU A 91 -69.16 103.05 121.00
N ALA A 92 -69.73 104.07 120.36
CA ALA A 92 -70.45 105.14 121.02
C ALA A 92 -71.77 104.59 121.61
N PHE A 93 -72.26 105.25 122.67
CA PHE A 93 -73.51 104.91 123.39
C PHE A 93 -73.52 103.58 124.17
N VAL A 94 -72.37 102.91 124.28
CA VAL A 94 -72.18 101.72 125.13
C VAL A 94 -71.29 102.09 126.32
N PHE A 95 -71.88 102.20 127.52
CA PHE A 95 -71.11 102.54 128.73
C PHE A 95 -70.34 101.30 129.25
N LYS A 96 -69.11 101.13 128.77
CA LYS A 96 -68.12 100.18 129.31
C LYS A 96 -66.82 100.95 129.59
N PRO A 97 -66.51 101.28 130.85
CA PRO A 97 -65.34 102.08 131.22
C PRO A 97 -64.01 101.50 130.71
N ASP A 98 -63.93 100.18 130.57
CA ASP A 98 -62.71 99.45 130.19
C ASP A 98 -62.68 98.94 128.73
N ALA A 99 -63.57 99.41 127.85
CA ALA A 99 -63.62 98.90 126.47
C ALA A 99 -62.39 99.33 125.65
N GLU A 100 -61.64 98.38 125.08
CA GLU A 100 -60.51 98.68 124.20
C GLU A 100 -60.96 99.26 122.83
N PRO A 101 -60.16 100.15 122.20
CA PRO A 101 -60.38 100.63 120.83
C PRO A 101 -60.48 99.48 119.82
N VAL A 102 -61.43 99.52 118.88
CA VAL A 102 -61.58 98.48 117.84
C VAL A 102 -60.40 98.55 116.85
N ASP A 103 -59.71 97.42 116.66
CA ASP A 103 -58.64 97.25 115.67
C ASP A 103 -59.20 97.06 114.25
N ASP A 104 -59.79 98.12 113.70
CA ASP A 104 -60.22 98.20 112.31
C ASP A 104 -59.40 99.28 111.61
N LYS A 105 -58.44 98.86 110.79
CA LYS A 105 -57.51 99.76 110.08
C LYS A 105 -58.23 100.76 109.18
N VAL A 106 -59.39 100.38 108.63
CA VAL A 106 -60.18 101.27 107.79
C VAL A 106 -60.87 102.31 108.67
N LEU A 107 -61.43 101.90 109.81
CA LEU A 107 -61.99 102.81 110.82
C LEU A 107 -60.95 103.83 111.35
N GLU A 108 -59.74 103.38 111.66
CA GLU A 108 -58.63 104.24 112.11
C GLU A 108 -58.24 105.29 111.04
N SER A 109 -58.20 104.87 109.77
CA SER A 109 -57.96 105.78 108.65
C SER A 109 -59.08 106.81 108.50
N VAL A 110 -60.34 106.42 108.69
CA VAL A 110 -61.49 107.32 108.53
C VAL A 110 -61.53 108.37 109.65
N ILE A 111 -61.26 107.97 110.90
CA ILE A 111 -61.25 108.90 112.05
C ILE A 111 -60.09 109.90 111.95
N SER A 112 -58.92 109.48 111.47
CA SER A 112 -57.76 110.37 111.33
C SER A 112 -57.85 111.31 110.12
N SER A 113 -58.44 110.85 109.01
CA SER A 113 -58.53 111.63 107.76
C SER A 113 -59.81 112.45 107.61
N GLY A 114 -60.91 112.02 108.26
CA GLY A 114 -62.24 112.60 108.04
C GLY A 114 -62.84 112.26 106.66
N ILE A 115 -62.36 111.22 105.96
CA ILE A 115 -62.82 110.84 104.61
C ILE A 115 -63.64 109.53 104.65
N GLU A 116 -64.79 109.52 103.97
CA GLU A 116 -65.62 108.32 103.76
C GLU A 116 -64.86 107.22 102.98
N THR A 117 -64.94 105.97 103.44
CA THR A 117 -64.25 104.83 102.82
C THR A 117 -65.18 103.61 102.66
N VAL A 118 -65.03 102.89 101.54
CA VAL A 118 -65.74 101.61 101.26
C VAL A 118 -64.74 100.46 101.19
N SER A 119 -65.01 99.39 101.94
CA SER A 119 -64.19 98.18 102.01
C SER A 119 -65.03 96.94 101.69
N ILE A 120 -64.43 95.90 101.11
CA ILE A 120 -65.07 94.59 100.94
C ILE A 120 -64.24 93.58 101.72
N ASP A 121 -64.88 92.91 102.67
CA ASP A 121 -64.26 91.85 103.47
C ASP A 121 -65.05 90.55 103.30
N GLY A 122 -64.43 89.58 102.64
CA GLY A 122 -65.07 88.33 102.23
C GLY A 122 -66.28 88.55 101.32
N ARG A 123 -67.48 88.35 101.87
CA ARG A 123 -68.76 88.56 101.19
C ARG A 123 -69.58 89.70 101.79
N LEU A 124 -68.97 90.49 102.66
CA LEU A 124 -69.55 91.69 103.25
C LEU A 124 -68.95 92.93 102.58
N LEU A 125 -69.81 93.85 102.17
CA LEU A 125 -69.45 95.18 101.70
C LEU A 125 -69.70 96.16 102.84
N ASN A 126 -68.69 96.92 103.26
CA ASN A 126 -68.68 97.81 104.41
C ASN A 126 -68.43 99.27 103.98
N VAL A 127 -69.15 100.25 104.53
CA VAL A 127 -68.99 101.69 104.29
C VAL A 127 -68.79 102.42 105.62
N TYR A 128 -67.83 103.33 105.71
CA TYR A 128 -67.47 104.07 106.91
C TYR A 128 -67.59 105.58 106.65
N ILE A 129 -68.32 106.32 107.51
CA ILE A 129 -68.59 107.76 107.39
C ILE A 129 -68.25 108.50 108.69
N PRO A 130 -67.37 109.51 108.65
CA PRO A 130 -66.96 110.26 109.84
C PRO A 130 -68.03 111.27 110.31
N LEU A 131 -68.12 111.46 111.63
CA LEU A 131 -68.90 112.50 112.30
C LEU A 131 -67.95 113.63 112.71
N ASN A 132 -68.03 114.78 112.05
CA ASN A 132 -67.06 115.87 112.20
C ASN A 132 -67.44 116.82 113.36
N ASN A 133 -66.46 117.33 114.11
CA ASN A 133 -66.65 118.24 115.25
C ASN A 133 -66.92 119.69 114.80
N ASN A 134 -68.14 119.92 114.31
CA ASN A 134 -68.57 121.24 113.84
C ASN A 134 -68.72 122.24 115.00
N PRO A 135 -68.80 123.57 114.74
CA PRO A 135 -68.84 124.59 115.80
C PRO A 135 -69.96 124.38 116.83
N VAL A 136 -71.10 123.81 116.41
CA VAL A 136 -72.22 123.46 117.29
C VAL A 136 -71.87 122.29 118.23
N CYS A 137 -71.09 121.31 117.75
CA CYS A 137 -70.64 120.19 118.56
C CYS A 137 -69.58 120.61 119.60
N GLN A 138 -68.83 121.69 119.36
CA GLN A 138 -67.79 122.18 120.29
C GLN A 138 -68.34 122.75 121.60
N GLU A 139 -69.63 123.09 121.68
CA GLU A 139 -70.24 123.49 122.95
C GLU A 139 -70.23 122.35 123.98
N CYS A 140 -70.40 121.11 123.52
CA CYS A 140 -70.38 119.91 124.35
C CYS A 140 -69.07 119.11 124.25
N HIS A 141 -68.37 119.19 123.11
CA HIS A 141 -67.15 118.44 122.80
C HIS A 141 -65.92 119.36 122.70
N PHE A 142 -65.73 120.24 123.70
CA PHE A 142 -64.59 121.16 123.74
C PHE A 142 -63.30 120.42 124.11
N GLY A 143 -62.33 120.38 123.18
CA GLY A 143 -61.05 119.69 123.34
C GLY A 143 -60.95 118.35 122.59
N GLU A 144 -62.03 117.87 121.98
CA GLU A 144 -61.99 116.71 121.08
C GLU A 144 -61.67 117.16 119.63
N GLY A 145 -60.87 116.38 118.90
CA GLY A 145 -60.35 116.75 117.57
C GLY A 145 -61.41 116.92 116.48
N ASN A 146 -60.99 117.10 115.22
CA ASN A 146 -61.91 117.40 114.09
C ASN A 146 -62.98 116.34 113.80
N VAL A 147 -62.83 115.12 114.30
CA VAL A 147 -63.77 114.02 114.13
C VAL A 147 -64.15 113.50 115.51
N ILE A 148 -65.43 113.58 115.86
CA ILE A 148 -65.97 113.10 117.14
C ILE A 148 -66.39 111.63 117.09
N GLY A 149 -66.58 111.07 115.90
CA GLY A 149 -66.95 109.67 115.73
C GLY A 149 -66.99 109.19 114.28
N THR A 150 -67.42 107.95 114.04
CA THR A 150 -67.59 107.37 112.69
C THR A 150 -68.70 106.34 112.68
N VAL A 151 -69.52 106.36 111.64
CA VAL A 151 -70.62 105.42 111.38
C VAL A 151 -70.17 104.38 110.36
N LYS A 152 -70.34 103.09 110.66
CA LYS A 152 -70.05 101.96 109.77
C LYS A 152 -71.35 101.24 109.39
N VAL A 153 -71.56 100.98 108.10
CA VAL A 153 -72.72 100.25 107.54
C VAL A 153 -72.27 99.08 106.66
N SER A 154 -72.85 97.88 106.82
CA SER A 154 -72.40 96.65 106.13
C SER A 154 -73.54 95.81 105.51
N ILE A 155 -73.36 95.19 104.31
CA ILE A 155 -74.31 94.23 103.66
C ILE A 155 -73.67 92.96 103.09
N SER A 156 -74.43 91.86 102.96
CA SER A 156 -73.97 90.54 102.43
C SER A 156 -74.31 90.29 100.94
N LEU A 157 -73.32 89.83 100.16
CA LEU A 157 -73.43 89.55 98.71
C LEU A 157 -73.75 88.08 98.36
N GLN A 158 -74.04 87.22 99.36
CA GLN A 158 -74.16 85.76 99.19
C GLN A 158 -75.19 85.31 98.14
N ARG A 159 -76.35 85.98 98.04
CA ARG A 159 -77.46 85.54 97.17
C ARG A 159 -77.14 85.66 95.68
N GLU A 160 -76.41 86.68 95.25
CA GLU A 160 -76.14 86.91 93.82
C GLU A 160 -75.07 85.96 93.27
N TYR A 161 -74.11 85.55 94.10
CA TYR A 161 -73.07 84.59 93.70
C TYR A 161 -73.65 83.22 93.25
N ASN A 162 -74.72 82.76 93.89
CA ASN A 162 -75.31 81.45 93.57
C ASN A 162 -76.02 81.41 92.20
N LYS A 163 -76.45 82.55 91.64
CA LYS A 163 -77.08 82.59 90.30
C LYS A 163 -76.05 82.34 89.19
N ILE A 164 -74.86 82.91 89.31
CA ILE A 164 -73.77 82.80 88.31
C ILE A 164 -73.30 81.34 88.16
N VAL A 165 -73.22 80.58 89.25
CA VAL A 165 -72.77 79.17 89.21
C VAL A 165 -73.73 78.27 88.43
N ARG A 166 -75.05 78.48 88.54
CA ARG A 166 -76.05 77.67 87.80
C ARG A 166 -75.99 77.90 86.29
N PHE A 167 -75.74 79.14 85.86
CA PHE A 167 -75.65 79.48 84.44
C PHE A 167 -74.47 78.75 83.75
N GLY A 168 -73.32 78.62 84.44
CA GLY A 168 -72.14 77.93 83.90
C GLY A 168 -72.32 76.44 83.63
N LEU A 169 -73.17 75.73 84.39
CA LEU A 169 -73.39 74.29 84.22
C LEU A 169 -74.19 73.94 82.95
N ILE A 170 -75.15 74.78 82.53
CA ILE A 170 -76.01 74.51 81.38
C ILE A 170 -75.23 74.62 80.05
N MET A 171 -74.35 75.62 79.93
CA MET A 171 -73.54 75.84 78.72
C MET A 171 -72.50 74.73 78.47
N GLY A 172 -72.00 74.08 79.53
CA GLY A 172 -71.02 72.99 79.42
C GLY A 172 -71.57 71.74 78.75
N ILE A 173 -72.83 71.36 79.03
CA ILE A 173 -73.43 70.12 78.52
C ILE A 173 -73.75 70.25 77.02
N GLY A 174 -74.26 71.40 76.57
CA GLY A 174 -74.63 71.61 75.16
C GLY A 174 -73.46 71.52 74.19
N SER A 175 -72.25 71.89 74.62
CA SER A 175 -71.07 71.94 73.76
C SER A 175 -70.46 70.56 73.47
N ILE A 176 -70.64 69.59 74.37
CA ILE A 176 -70.09 68.23 74.21
C ILE A 176 -70.85 67.45 73.12
N LEU A 177 -72.16 67.66 73.01
CA LEU A 177 -73.01 66.97 72.03
C LEU A 177 -72.68 67.36 70.57
N GLY A 178 -72.27 68.61 70.32
CA GLY A 178 -71.96 69.08 68.97
C GLY A 178 -70.71 68.45 68.35
N VAL A 179 -69.68 68.15 69.15
CA VAL A 179 -68.40 67.61 68.66
C VAL A 179 -68.53 66.16 68.17
N VAL A 180 -69.38 65.36 68.80
CA VAL A 180 -69.53 63.93 68.47
C VAL A 180 -70.16 63.74 67.08
N LEU A 181 -71.18 64.52 66.75
CA LEU A 181 -71.93 64.39 65.50
C LEU A 181 -71.07 64.69 64.25
N LEU A 182 -70.28 65.76 64.31
CA LEU A 182 -69.45 66.19 63.17
C LEU A 182 -68.33 65.18 62.85
N GLY A 183 -67.76 64.54 63.88
CA GLY A 183 -66.71 63.54 63.73
C GLY A 183 -67.16 62.27 63.01
N THR A 184 -68.44 61.89 63.11
CA THR A 184 -68.93 60.63 62.53
C THR A 184 -69.11 60.71 61.00
N ILE A 185 -69.55 61.85 60.48
CA ILE A 185 -69.80 62.06 59.04
C ILE A 185 -68.49 62.01 58.25
N LEU A 186 -67.43 62.63 58.78
CA LEU A 186 -66.13 62.72 58.09
C LEU A 186 -65.47 61.34 57.92
N TRP A 187 -65.69 60.42 58.86
CA TRP A 187 -65.11 59.07 58.83
C TRP A 187 -65.67 58.21 57.68
N LEU A 188 -66.97 58.31 57.40
CA LEU A 188 -67.62 57.51 56.35
C LEU A 188 -67.12 57.86 54.94
N ALA A 189 -66.83 59.13 54.67
CA ALA A 189 -66.37 59.58 53.34
C ALA A 189 -64.96 59.05 53.00
N LEU A 190 -64.04 59.10 53.96
CA LEU A 190 -62.65 58.63 53.77
C LEU A 190 -62.57 57.11 53.55
N HIS A 191 -63.48 56.34 54.17
CA HIS A 191 -63.49 54.88 54.05
C HIS A 191 -63.83 54.38 52.63
N LYS A 192 -64.75 55.05 51.93
CA LYS A 192 -65.24 54.59 50.63
C LYS A 192 -64.32 54.94 49.46
N ILE A 193 -63.70 56.12 49.48
CA ILE A 193 -62.96 56.66 48.32
C ILE A 193 -61.50 56.20 48.31
N VAL A 194 -60.86 56.07 49.48
CA VAL A 194 -59.41 55.80 49.57
C VAL A 194 -59.11 54.39 50.07
N ILE A 195 -59.78 53.94 51.13
CA ILE A 195 -59.40 52.71 51.84
C ILE A 195 -59.76 51.44 51.05
N LEU A 196 -60.92 51.42 50.36
CA LEU A 196 -61.40 50.25 49.63
C LEU A 196 -60.56 49.91 48.36
N PRO A 197 -60.25 50.85 47.46
CA PRO A 197 -59.42 50.56 46.27
C PRO A 197 -57.98 50.15 46.61
N LEU A 198 -57.37 50.82 47.61
CA LEU A 198 -56.03 50.44 48.08
C LEU A 198 -55.99 49.03 48.68
N LYS A 199 -57.09 48.58 49.29
CA LYS A 199 -57.21 47.22 49.82
C LYS A 199 -57.27 46.16 48.71
N SER A 200 -57.88 46.46 47.56
CA SER A 200 -57.90 45.53 46.42
C SER A 200 -56.52 45.37 45.78
N LEU A 201 -55.74 46.46 45.67
CA LEU A 201 -54.34 46.40 45.21
C LEU A 201 -53.41 45.70 46.21
N GLU A 202 -53.64 45.90 47.52
CA GLU A 202 -52.93 45.16 48.58
C GLU A 202 -53.16 43.64 48.43
N VAL A 203 -54.41 43.21 48.17
CA VAL A 203 -54.75 41.79 47.96
C VAL A 203 -54.14 41.25 46.67
N ALA A 204 -54.16 42.01 45.58
CA ALA A 204 -53.53 41.64 44.31
C ALA A 204 -52.01 41.43 44.47
N ALA A 205 -51.32 42.38 45.12
CA ALA A 205 -49.90 42.27 45.40
C ALA A 205 -49.59 41.10 46.34
N HIS A 206 -50.47 40.79 47.29
CA HIS A 206 -50.30 39.65 48.18
C HIS A 206 -50.45 38.31 47.43
N ARG A 207 -51.45 38.18 46.55
CA ARG A 207 -51.64 36.97 45.72
C ARG A 207 -50.48 36.74 44.76
N MET A 208 -49.94 37.81 44.16
CA MET A 208 -48.70 37.74 43.36
C MET A 208 -47.50 37.26 44.19
N ALA A 209 -47.35 37.75 45.42
CA ALA A 209 -46.29 37.33 46.33
C ALA A 209 -46.45 35.88 46.81
N GLU A 210 -47.68 35.38 46.84
CA GLU A 210 -48.03 33.99 47.19
C GLU A 210 -47.94 33.02 45.99
N GLY A 211 -47.65 33.52 44.79
CA GLY A 211 -47.49 32.70 43.57
C GLY A 211 -48.79 32.43 42.81
N ASP A 212 -49.92 32.98 43.25
CA ASP A 212 -51.18 32.92 42.53
C ASP A 212 -51.28 34.09 41.54
N LEU A 213 -51.02 33.81 40.26
CA LEU A 213 -51.08 34.78 39.16
C LEU A 213 -52.35 34.62 38.30
N SER A 214 -53.31 33.82 38.76
CA SER A 214 -54.52 33.46 38.02
C SER A 214 -55.65 34.50 38.13
N PHE A 215 -55.47 35.55 38.94
CA PHE A 215 -56.51 36.50 39.29
C PHE A 215 -56.52 37.76 38.40
N GLN A 216 -57.66 38.45 38.36
CA GLN A 216 -57.82 39.76 37.70
C GLN A 216 -58.24 40.84 38.69
N THR A 217 -57.71 42.04 38.52
CA THR A 217 -58.11 43.24 39.26
C THR A 217 -59.02 44.11 38.39
N ASN A 218 -60.10 44.65 38.96
CA ASN A 218 -61.04 45.52 38.24
C ASN A 218 -61.30 46.79 39.05
N ILE A 219 -60.35 47.74 38.99
CA ILE A 219 -60.50 49.05 39.62
C ILE A 219 -60.91 50.06 38.55
N THR A 220 -62.13 50.61 38.68
CA THR A 220 -62.66 51.64 37.76
C THR A 220 -62.39 53.04 38.32
N GLY A 221 -61.53 53.80 37.63
CA GLY A 221 -61.18 55.19 37.94
C GLY A 221 -60.28 55.77 36.84
N GLN A 222 -59.97 57.07 36.91
CA GLN A 222 -58.93 57.72 36.08
C GLN A 222 -57.80 58.31 36.94
N ASP A 223 -57.74 57.93 38.21
CA ASP A 223 -56.77 58.42 39.19
C ASP A 223 -55.50 57.54 39.23
N GLU A 224 -54.56 57.90 40.09
CA GLU A 224 -53.30 57.21 40.28
C GLU A 224 -53.46 55.73 40.70
N ILE A 225 -54.59 55.38 41.31
CA ILE A 225 -54.89 54.01 41.75
C ILE A 225 -55.26 53.14 40.54
N SER A 226 -56.00 53.67 39.56
CA SER A 226 -56.34 52.96 38.30
C SER A 226 -55.13 52.73 37.38
N ARG A 227 -54.16 53.64 37.36
CA ARG A 227 -52.93 53.46 36.59
C ARG A 227 -52.05 52.35 37.18
N LEU A 228 -52.01 52.25 38.51
CA LEU A 228 -51.31 51.19 39.23
C LEU A 228 -51.93 49.80 38.97
N ASP A 229 -53.25 49.71 38.81
CA ASP A 229 -53.96 48.48 38.40
C ASP A 229 -53.48 47.95 37.03
N SER A 230 -53.33 48.85 36.06
CA SER A 230 -52.90 48.49 34.69
C SER A 230 -51.46 47.96 34.65
N SER A 231 -50.54 48.57 35.40
CA SER A 231 -49.16 48.09 35.50
C SER A 231 -49.05 46.72 36.20
N ILE A 232 -49.96 46.41 37.13
CA ILE A 232 -50.04 45.08 37.75
C ILE A 232 -50.50 44.03 36.71
N LYS A 233 -51.46 44.36 35.83
CA LYS A 233 -51.91 43.46 34.75
C LYS A 233 -50.80 43.14 33.74
N GLU A 234 -50.05 44.13 33.28
CA GLU A 234 -48.91 43.90 32.36
C GLU A 234 -47.83 43.02 33.00
N SER A 235 -47.57 43.21 34.30
CA SER A 235 -46.64 42.38 35.07
C SER A 235 -47.13 40.93 35.19
N LEU A 236 -48.43 40.70 35.41
CA LEU A 236 -49.04 39.37 35.45
C LEU A 236 -48.86 38.60 34.13
N TYR A 237 -49.08 39.26 32.98
CA TYR A 237 -48.87 38.65 31.66
C TYR A 237 -47.41 38.29 31.39
N SER A 238 -46.49 39.22 31.68
CA SER A 238 -45.06 39.02 31.46
C SER A 238 -44.50 37.89 32.33
N ILE A 239 -44.81 37.90 33.64
CA ILE A 239 -44.37 36.86 34.58
C ILE A 239 -44.97 35.51 34.20
N SER A 240 -46.26 35.44 33.85
CA SER A 240 -46.88 34.18 33.46
C SER A 240 -46.27 33.58 32.19
N GLY A 241 -45.95 34.43 31.20
CA GLY A 241 -45.27 34.02 29.97
C GLY A 241 -43.83 33.54 30.19
N ILE A 242 -43.09 34.16 31.13
CA ILE A 242 -41.75 33.73 31.51
C ILE A 242 -41.79 32.36 32.20
N LEU A 243 -42.67 32.19 33.19
CA LEU A 243 -42.77 30.94 33.95
C LEU A 243 -43.18 29.75 33.05
N ARG A 244 -44.06 29.97 32.05
CA ARG A 244 -44.39 28.95 31.05
C ARG A 244 -43.17 28.52 30.22
N ARG A 245 -42.40 29.48 29.70
CA ARG A 245 -41.18 29.19 28.93
C ARG A 245 -40.14 28.46 29.78
N VAL A 246 -39.98 28.83 31.05
CA VAL A 246 -39.05 28.16 31.98
C VAL A 246 -39.50 26.71 32.23
N ARG A 247 -40.81 26.47 32.41
CA ARG A 247 -41.35 25.10 32.55
C ARG A 247 -41.08 24.24 31.31
N GLU A 248 -41.34 24.75 30.10
CA GLU A 248 -41.05 24.03 28.84
C GLU A 248 -39.56 23.73 28.67
N VAL A 249 -38.69 24.68 29.03
CA VAL A 249 -37.23 24.48 28.99
C VAL A 249 -36.80 23.41 30.00
N ALA A 250 -37.34 23.40 31.22
CA ALA A 250 -37.01 22.39 32.23
C ALA A 250 -37.42 20.97 31.79
N VAL A 251 -38.61 20.80 31.19
CA VAL A 251 -39.02 19.50 30.64
C VAL A 251 -38.07 19.04 29.55
N ARG A 252 -37.75 19.91 28.58
CA ARG A 252 -36.79 19.58 27.51
C ARG A 252 -35.40 19.25 28.05
N ILE A 253 -34.91 19.94 29.07
CA ILE A 253 -33.61 19.65 29.70
C ILE A 253 -33.63 18.25 30.32
N SER A 254 -34.71 17.87 31.01
CA SER A 254 -34.84 16.55 31.63
C SER A 254 -34.80 15.42 30.58
N ASP A 255 -35.63 15.53 29.53
CA ASP A 255 -35.69 14.54 28.44
C ASP A 255 -34.34 14.44 27.70
N THR A 256 -33.69 15.59 27.47
CA THR A 256 -32.37 15.63 26.83
C THR A 256 -31.30 15.02 27.72
N SER A 257 -31.33 15.25 29.03
CA SER A 257 -30.39 14.63 29.98
C SER A 257 -30.52 13.10 30.02
N GLU A 258 -31.75 12.56 29.97
CA GLU A 258 -31.98 11.11 29.91
C GLU A 258 -31.45 10.50 28.60
N LEU A 259 -31.70 11.16 27.47
CA LEU A 259 -31.17 10.75 26.18
C LEU A 259 -29.62 10.73 26.17
N VAL A 260 -28.99 11.79 26.70
CA VAL A 260 -27.52 11.88 26.78
C VAL A 260 -26.95 10.82 27.73
N GLU A 261 -27.60 10.52 28.86
CA GLU A 261 -27.19 9.42 29.74
C GLU A 261 -27.14 8.09 28.97
N ARG A 262 -28.21 7.75 28.24
CA ARG A 262 -28.29 6.51 27.44
C ARG A 262 -27.22 6.44 26.35
N GLU A 263 -26.94 7.55 25.67
CA GLU A 263 -25.87 7.60 24.65
C GLU A 263 -24.48 7.53 25.29
N THR A 264 -24.25 8.11 26.48
CA THR A 264 -22.96 7.97 27.18
C THR A 264 -22.69 6.54 27.65
N ASP A 265 -23.72 5.77 28.01
CA ASP A 265 -23.57 4.36 28.36
C ASP A 265 -23.15 3.52 27.14
N LYS A 266 -23.74 3.77 25.97
CA LYS A 266 -23.28 3.16 24.71
C LYS A 266 -21.84 3.51 24.37
N VAL A 267 -21.39 4.73 24.68
CA VAL A 267 -19.98 5.13 24.52
C VAL A 267 -19.08 4.32 25.45
N VAL A 268 -19.48 4.08 26.70
CA VAL A 268 -18.71 3.23 27.62
C VAL A 268 -18.59 1.80 27.09
N ASP A 269 -19.67 1.21 26.60
CA ASP A 269 -19.63 -0.14 26.01
C ASP A 269 -18.77 -0.18 24.73
N GLY A 270 -18.89 0.84 23.88
CA GLY A 270 -18.06 1.00 22.69
C GLY A 270 -16.55 1.08 22.99
N THR A 271 -16.16 1.70 24.11
CA THR A 271 -14.74 1.75 24.51
C THR A 271 -14.16 0.39 24.88
N MET A 272 -14.98 -0.58 25.29
CA MET A 272 -14.51 -1.95 25.55
C MET A 272 -14.19 -2.68 24.24
N VAL A 273 -15.08 -2.55 23.26
CA VAL A 273 -14.90 -3.11 21.91
C VAL A 273 -13.68 -2.47 21.21
N GLU A 274 -13.50 -1.15 21.33
CA GLU A 274 -12.30 -0.46 20.83
C GLU A 274 -11.01 -1.00 21.46
N ALA A 275 -11.00 -1.26 22.77
CA ALA A 275 -9.83 -1.77 23.46
C ALA A 275 -9.46 -3.20 23.01
N GLU A 276 -10.46 -4.05 22.80
CA GLU A 276 -10.26 -5.40 22.24
C GLU A 276 -9.73 -5.34 20.80
N ALA A 277 -10.31 -4.50 19.95
CA ALA A 277 -9.85 -4.30 18.57
C ALA A 277 -8.39 -3.78 18.53
N ILE A 278 -8.02 -2.84 19.40
CA ILE A 278 -6.64 -2.35 19.49
C ILE A 278 -5.66 -3.46 19.91
N ALA A 279 -6.06 -4.33 20.86
CA ALA A 279 -5.23 -5.47 21.28
C ALA A 279 -5.04 -6.48 20.14
N GLU A 280 -6.11 -6.77 19.38
CA GLU A 280 -6.07 -7.67 18.22
C GLU A 280 -5.17 -7.14 17.09
N ILE A 281 -5.29 -5.83 16.77
CA ILE A 281 -4.41 -5.18 15.79
C ILE A 281 -2.94 -5.23 16.27
N SER A 282 -2.69 -5.03 17.57
CA SER A 282 -1.33 -5.11 18.14
C SER A 282 -0.72 -6.50 17.91
N SER A 283 -1.47 -7.56 18.22
CA SER A 283 -1.05 -8.94 17.97
C SER A 283 -0.79 -9.21 16.48
N SER A 284 -1.68 -8.72 15.62
CA SER A 284 -1.55 -8.88 14.16
C SER A 284 -0.30 -8.21 13.61
N ILE A 285 0.11 -7.06 14.18
CA ILE A 285 1.34 -6.35 13.80
C ILE A 285 2.59 -7.06 14.30
N GLU A 286 2.55 -7.69 15.47
CA GLU A 286 3.66 -8.54 15.94
C GLU A 286 3.86 -9.74 15.02
N GLU A 287 2.77 -10.42 14.64
CA GLU A 287 2.81 -11.53 13.69
C GLU A 287 3.32 -11.07 12.31
N LEU A 288 2.82 -9.95 11.79
CA LEU A 288 3.28 -9.36 10.53
C LEU A 288 4.79 -9.05 10.56
N ASN A 289 5.33 -8.55 11.68
CA ASN A 289 6.76 -8.33 11.82
C ASN A 289 7.56 -9.64 11.81
N ALA A 290 7.05 -10.71 12.41
CA ALA A 290 7.68 -12.03 12.34
C ALA A 290 7.70 -12.54 10.89
N THR A 291 6.58 -12.44 10.16
CA THR A 291 6.50 -12.85 8.75
C THR A 291 7.45 -12.02 7.86
N ILE A 292 7.56 -10.70 8.08
CA ILE A 292 8.55 -9.86 7.36
C ILE A 292 9.97 -10.39 7.57
N GLY A 293 10.31 -10.83 8.79
CA GLY A 293 11.60 -11.44 9.10
C GLY A 293 11.84 -12.76 8.35
N GLU A 294 10.86 -13.66 8.35
CA GLU A 294 10.94 -14.94 7.64
C GLU A 294 11.09 -14.75 6.11
N VAL A 295 10.38 -13.78 5.54
CA VAL A 295 10.49 -13.44 4.10
C VAL A 295 11.86 -12.84 3.79
N ALA A 296 12.46 -12.07 4.70
CA ALA A 296 13.83 -11.55 4.55
C ALA A 296 14.89 -12.65 4.57
N ASP A 297 14.79 -13.60 5.50
CA ASP A 297 15.68 -14.76 5.56
C ASP A 297 15.54 -15.64 4.30
N SER A 298 14.30 -15.87 3.86
CA SER A 298 14.00 -16.61 2.63
C SER A 298 14.59 -15.93 1.39
N THR A 299 14.48 -14.61 1.29
CA THR A 299 15.06 -13.80 0.20
C THR A 299 16.59 -13.88 0.20
N THR A 300 17.21 -13.87 1.38
CA THR A 300 18.68 -14.02 1.51
C THR A 300 19.14 -15.39 1.04
N ASN A 301 18.41 -16.45 1.39
CA ASN A 301 18.70 -17.81 0.93
C ASN A 301 18.49 -17.95 -0.59
N LEU A 302 17.44 -17.33 -1.14
CA LEU A 302 17.19 -17.28 -2.57
C LEU A 302 18.35 -16.61 -3.32
N THR A 303 18.84 -15.47 -2.84
CA THR A 303 19.99 -14.77 -3.43
C THR A 303 21.26 -15.63 -3.44
N ARG A 304 21.53 -16.38 -2.37
CA ARG A 304 22.65 -17.33 -2.34
C ARG A 304 22.46 -18.45 -3.38
N SER A 305 21.27 -19.03 -3.45
CA SER A 305 20.96 -20.09 -4.42
C SER A 305 21.09 -19.60 -5.87
N VAL A 306 20.71 -18.35 -6.15
CA VAL A 306 20.90 -17.67 -7.44
C VAL A 306 22.38 -17.55 -7.78
N GLN A 307 23.24 -17.18 -6.82
CA GLN A 307 24.69 -17.10 -7.02
C GLN A 307 25.32 -18.47 -7.31
N ASP A 308 24.95 -19.50 -6.55
CA ASP A 308 25.44 -20.85 -6.76
C ASP A 308 25.02 -21.39 -8.14
N THR A 309 23.76 -21.15 -8.53
CA THR A 309 23.25 -21.53 -9.84
C THR A 309 24.00 -20.79 -10.95
N ALA A 310 24.26 -19.49 -10.80
CA ALA A 310 25.03 -18.71 -11.77
C ALA A 310 26.44 -19.29 -11.99
N ALA A 311 27.14 -19.65 -10.92
CA ALA A 311 28.47 -20.27 -11.01
C ALA A 311 28.41 -21.64 -11.70
N SER A 312 27.40 -22.47 -11.40
CA SER A 312 27.19 -23.74 -12.10
C SER A 312 26.90 -23.54 -13.60
N MET A 313 26.20 -22.47 -13.98
CA MET A 313 25.95 -22.18 -15.40
C MET A 313 27.22 -21.77 -16.15
N GLU A 314 28.13 -21.05 -15.49
CA GLU A 314 29.44 -20.69 -16.06
C GLU A 314 30.31 -21.94 -16.26
N GLU A 315 30.36 -22.83 -15.28
CA GLU A 315 31.06 -24.12 -15.40
C GLU A 315 30.44 -25.00 -16.50
N MET A 316 29.10 -24.99 -16.64
CA MET A 316 28.41 -25.69 -17.70
C MET A 316 28.77 -25.15 -19.08
N ALA A 317 28.89 -23.83 -19.24
CA ALA A 317 29.31 -23.22 -20.50
C ALA A 317 30.72 -23.67 -20.92
N ASN A 318 31.67 -23.70 -19.98
CA ASN A 318 33.03 -24.20 -20.24
C ASN A 318 33.05 -25.70 -20.58
N THR A 319 32.19 -26.48 -19.93
CA THR A 319 32.06 -27.93 -20.19
C THR A 319 31.49 -28.20 -21.58
N ILE A 320 30.50 -27.41 -22.01
CA ILE A 320 29.91 -27.48 -23.35
C ILE A 320 30.97 -27.21 -24.42
N GLU A 321 31.80 -26.19 -24.24
CA GLU A 321 32.89 -25.88 -25.16
C GLU A 321 33.91 -27.04 -25.24
N SER A 322 34.30 -27.59 -24.08
CA SER A 322 35.20 -28.75 -24.00
C SER A 322 34.63 -29.99 -24.71
N ILE A 323 33.34 -30.28 -24.55
CA ILE A 323 32.68 -31.41 -25.21
C ILE A 323 32.65 -31.20 -26.73
N LYS A 324 32.41 -29.97 -27.19
CA LYS A 324 32.43 -29.64 -28.61
C LYS A 324 33.80 -29.91 -29.24
N ASP A 325 34.88 -29.49 -28.56
CA ASP A 325 36.25 -29.76 -29.01
C ASP A 325 36.55 -31.26 -29.08
N ILE A 326 36.18 -32.01 -28.02
CA ILE A 326 36.32 -33.47 -27.99
C ILE A 326 35.54 -34.14 -29.13
N THR A 327 34.31 -33.68 -29.40
CA THR A 327 33.46 -34.25 -30.45
C THR A 327 34.07 -34.03 -31.83
N HIS A 328 34.66 -32.86 -32.06
CA HIS A 328 35.40 -32.54 -33.28
C HIS A 328 36.68 -33.40 -33.41
N GLU A 329 37.44 -33.59 -32.34
CA GLU A 329 38.61 -34.46 -32.31
C GLU A 329 38.24 -35.93 -32.60
N VAL A 330 37.18 -36.44 -31.98
CA VAL A 330 36.65 -37.79 -32.23
C VAL A 330 36.22 -37.94 -33.69
N SER A 331 35.53 -36.95 -34.28
CA SER A 331 35.14 -36.99 -35.69
C SER A 331 36.37 -37.10 -36.60
N SER A 332 37.39 -36.27 -36.36
CA SER A 332 38.65 -36.33 -37.12
C SER A 332 39.39 -37.66 -36.93
N GLY A 333 39.34 -38.23 -35.72
CA GLY A 333 39.91 -39.53 -35.41
C GLY A 333 39.20 -40.67 -36.14
N VAL A 334 37.86 -40.60 -36.26
CA VAL A 334 37.05 -41.54 -37.04
C VAL A 334 37.41 -41.49 -38.53
N ASP A 335 37.54 -40.30 -39.11
CA ASP A 335 37.94 -40.14 -40.52
C ASP A 335 39.32 -40.76 -40.78
N THR A 336 40.27 -40.51 -39.88
CA THR A 336 41.62 -41.11 -39.94
C THR A 336 41.54 -42.63 -39.84
N THR A 337 40.78 -43.15 -38.88
CA THR A 337 40.58 -44.60 -38.69
C THR A 337 39.95 -45.25 -39.92
N SER A 338 38.95 -44.60 -40.53
CA SER A 338 38.30 -45.07 -41.75
C SER A 338 39.28 -45.17 -42.92
N SER A 339 40.17 -44.19 -43.06
CA SER A 339 41.24 -44.24 -44.07
C SER A 339 42.19 -45.44 -43.85
N SER A 340 42.59 -45.70 -42.60
CA SER A 340 43.44 -46.84 -42.25
C SER A 340 42.73 -48.17 -42.48
N ILE A 341 41.43 -48.26 -42.21
CA ILE A 341 40.61 -49.46 -42.48
C ILE A 341 40.57 -49.76 -43.98
N ASN A 342 40.42 -48.73 -44.83
CA ASN A 342 40.43 -48.90 -46.28
C ASN A 342 41.79 -49.41 -46.79
N GLU A 343 42.89 -48.88 -46.26
CA GLU A 343 44.24 -49.35 -46.58
C GLU A 343 44.46 -50.80 -46.11
N LEU A 344 43.97 -51.15 -44.92
CA LEU A 344 44.04 -52.50 -44.36
C LEU A 344 43.24 -53.50 -45.22
N SER A 345 42.08 -53.09 -45.71
CA SER A 345 41.26 -53.88 -46.66
C SER A 345 42.02 -54.17 -47.96
N ALA A 346 42.70 -53.16 -48.51
CA ALA A 346 43.53 -53.31 -49.70
C ALA A 346 44.71 -54.27 -49.45
N ASN A 347 45.40 -54.14 -48.33
CA ASN A 347 46.51 -55.01 -47.94
C ASN A 347 46.07 -56.47 -47.74
N ILE A 348 44.93 -56.72 -47.11
CA ILE A 348 44.38 -58.08 -46.96
C ILE A 348 44.13 -58.71 -48.33
N LYS A 349 43.57 -57.94 -49.27
CA LYS A 349 43.34 -58.41 -50.64
C LYS A 349 44.64 -58.76 -51.35
N GLU A 350 45.66 -57.91 -51.23
CA GLU A 350 46.98 -58.17 -51.81
C GLU A 350 47.63 -59.43 -51.21
N VAL A 351 47.54 -59.65 -49.90
CA VAL A 351 48.05 -60.86 -49.25
C VAL A 351 47.31 -62.11 -49.74
N ALA A 352 45.99 -62.03 -49.91
CA ALA A 352 45.19 -63.14 -50.45
C ALA A 352 45.61 -63.48 -51.90
N ASP A 353 45.80 -62.47 -52.75
CA ASP A 353 46.27 -62.63 -54.12
C ASP A 353 47.69 -63.23 -54.16
N ASN A 354 48.60 -62.76 -53.29
CA ASN A 354 49.96 -63.29 -53.15
C ASN A 354 49.97 -64.75 -52.67
N ALA A 355 49.09 -65.11 -51.72
CA ALA A 355 48.94 -66.49 -51.26
C ALA A 355 48.44 -67.41 -52.40
N SER A 356 47.48 -66.94 -53.20
CA SER A 356 46.99 -67.66 -54.38
C SER A 356 48.11 -67.90 -55.39
N ASN A 357 48.90 -66.87 -55.71
CA ASN A 357 50.06 -66.98 -56.61
C ASN A 357 51.13 -67.93 -56.07
N LEU A 358 51.44 -67.87 -54.76
CA LEU A 358 52.40 -68.78 -54.13
C LEU A 358 51.93 -70.24 -54.20
N GLY A 359 50.62 -70.48 -54.07
CA GLY A 359 50.02 -71.80 -54.28
C GLY A 359 50.27 -72.32 -55.69
N LYS A 360 50.04 -71.48 -56.72
CA LYS A 360 50.29 -71.85 -58.12
C LYS A 360 51.77 -72.15 -58.39
N VAL A 361 52.68 -71.31 -57.90
CA VAL A 361 54.14 -71.53 -58.07
C VAL A 361 54.60 -72.79 -57.35
N SER A 362 54.00 -73.11 -56.19
CA SER A 362 54.28 -74.36 -55.47
C SER A 362 53.88 -75.58 -56.30
N ASP A 363 52.73 -75.54 -56.97
CA ASP A 363 52.26 -76.62 -57.85
C ASP A 363 53.18 -76.79 -59.07
N GLU A 364 53.62 -75.69 -59.70
CA GLU A 364 54.57 -75.72 -60.81
C GLU A 364 55.93 -76.28 -60.37
N THR A 365 56.42 -75.91 -59.18
CA THR A 365 57.68 -76.41 -58.64
C THR A 365 57.59 -77.91 -58.32
N LEU A 366 56.45 -78.38 -57.80
CA LEU A 366 56.24 -79.80 -57.54
C LEU A 366 56.33 -80.63 -58.83
N ALA A 367 55.66 -80.18 -59.90
CA ALA A 367 55.71 -80.83 -61.21
C ALA A 367 57.14 -80.88 -61.78
N ALA A 368 57.91 -79.79 -61.67
CA ALA A 368 59.30 -79.76 -62.10
C ALA A 368 60.20 -80.73 -61.33
N VAL A 369 59.96 -80.91 -60.02
CA VAL A 369 60.74 -81.84 -59.18
C VAL A 369 60.37 -83.30 -59.48
N GLU A 370 59.12 -83.59 -59.82
CA GLU A 370 58.72 -84.91 -60.32
C GLU A 370 59.43 -85.25 -61.64
N GLU A 371 59.54 -84.29 -62.57
CA GLU A 371 60.29 -84.44 -63.83
C GLU A 371 61.79 -84.69 -63.58
N ILE A 372 62.39 -83.95 -62.64
CA ILE A 372 63.78 -84.19 -62.20
C ILE A 372 63.93 -85.61 -61.64
N THR A 373 62.98 -86.06 -60.82
CA THR A 373 63.01 -87.41 -60.24
C THR A 373 62.95 -88.49 -61.32
N SER A 374 62.17 -88.28 -62.38
CA SER A 374 62.14 -89.17 -63.55
C SER A 374 63.47 -89.16 -64.31
N SER A 375 64.03 -87.97 -64.56
CA SER A 375 65.31 -87.81 -65.27
C SER A 375 66.48 -88.44 -64.51
N VAL A 376 66.52 -88.29 -63.18
CA VAL A 376 67.55 -88.92 -62.32
C VAL A 376 67.50 -90.44 -62.43
N LYS A 377 66.31 -91.06 -62.49
CA LYS A 377 66.16 -92.51 -62.71
C LYS A 377 66.68 -92.96 -64.09
N GLU A 378 66.44 -92.16 -65.12
CA GLU A 378 66.94 -92.44 -66.47
C GLU A 378 68.47 -92.37 -66.56
N VAL A 379 69.08 -91.36 -65.92
CA VAL A 379 70.54 -91.24 -65.80
C VAL A 379 71.13 -92.40 -65.00
N GLU A 380 70.49 -92.80 -63.89
CA GLU A 380 70.91 -93.97 -63.10
C GLU A 380 70.91 -95.26 -63.95
N SER A 381 69.86 -95.48 -64.75
CA SER A 381 69.77 -96.63 -65.66
C SER A 381 70.86 -96.58 -66.74
N SER A 382 71.07 -95.41 -67.36
CA SER A 382 72.08 -95.21 -68.40
C SER A 382 73.51 -95.40 -67.88
N ALA A 383 73.77 -94.98 -66.64
CA ALA A 383 75.02 -95.24 -65.94
C ALA A 383 75.20 -96.75 -65.75
N LYS A 384 74.23 -97.47 -65.19
CA LYS A 384 74.32 -98.93 -65.02
C LYS A 384 74.62 -99.67 -66.33
N GLU A 385 73.99 -99.27 -67.43
CA GLU A 385 74.26 -99.84 -68.76
C GLU A 385 75.67 -99.52 -69.26
N SER A 386 76.13 -98.27 -69.10
CA SER A 386 77.49 -97.83 -69.49
C SER A 386 78.59 -98.55 -68.70
N SER A 387 78.36 -98.81 -67.41
CA SER A 387 79.28 -99.58 -66.57
C SER A 387 79.41 -101.02 -67.07
N LYS A 388 78.27 -101.67 -67.37
CA LYS A 388 78.24 -103.03 -67.92
C LYS A 388 78.92 -103.11 -69.29
N LEU A 389 78.70 -102.12 -70.16
CA LEU A 389 79.36 -102.05 -71.46
C LEU A 389 80.88 -101.89 -71.32
N SER A 390 81.33 -100.99 -70.45
CA SER A 390 82.74 -100.78 -70.17
C SER A 390 83.40 -102.05 -69.62
N GLN A 391 82.73 -102.75 -68.69
CA GLN A 391 83.23 -104.04 -68.18
C GLN A 391 83.39 -105.09 -69.31
N ARG A 392 82.42 -105.18 -70.22
CA ARG A 392 82.51 -106.07 -71.39
C ARG A 392 83.64 -105.71 -72.34
N VAL A 393 83.82 -104.42 -72.65
CA VAL A 393 84.93 -103.96 -73.49
C VAL A 393 86.27 -104.28 -72.83
N THR A 394 86.39 -104.12 -71.52
CA THR A 394 87.59 -104.51 -70.77
C THR A 394 87.85 -106.01 -70.85
N GLU A 395 86.81 -106.84 -70.68
CA GLU A 395 86.91 -108.30 -70.80
C GLU A 395 87.32 -108.74 -72.20
N ASP A 396 86.62 -108.27 -73.25
CA ASP A 396 86.88 -108.62 -74.65
C ASP A 396 88.29 -108.16 -75.10
N ALA A 397 88.69 -106.92 -74.77
CA ALA A 397 90.01 -106.40 -75.13
C ALA A 397 91.14 -107.13 -74.39
N SER A 398 90.97 -107.42 -73.10
CA SER A 398 91.98 -108.09 -72.26
C SER A 398 92.15 -109.55 -72.61
N THR A 399 91.07 -110.26 -72.93
CA THR A 399 91.11 -111.72 -73.11
C THR A 399 91.27 -112.08 -74.58
N LEU A 400 90.38 -111.61 -75.46
CA LEU A 400 90.38 -111.98 -76.87
C LEU A 400 91.38 -111.11 -77.66
N GLY A 401 91.35 -109.79 -77.47
CA GLY A 401 92.17 -108.84 -78.21
C GLY A 401 93.67 -109.03 -77.99
N VAL A 402 94.11 -108.98 -76.73
CA VAL A 402 95.54 -109.16 -76.37
C VAL A 402 96.06 -110.54 -76.75
N THR A 403 95.28 -111.61 -76.51
CA THR A 403 95.68 -112.98 -76.89
C THR A 403 95.89 -113.11 -78.40
N SER A 404 94.95 -112.61 -79.21
CA SER A 404 95.05 -112.67 -80.67
C SER A 404 96.29 -111.94 -81.22
N ILE A 405 96.64 -110.79 -80.63
CA ILE A 405 97.85 -110.06 -81.02
C ILE A 405 99.12 -110.79 -80.59
N ASN A 406 99.15 -111.39 -79.40
CA ASN A 406 100.29 -112.19 -78.96
C ASN A 406 100.52 -113.41 -79.86
N GLU A 407 99.46 -114.15 -80.22
CA GLU A 407 99.54 -115.26 -81.19
C GLU A 407 100.06 -114.80 -82.56
N THR A 408 99.68 -113.59 -83.00
CA THR A 408 100.16 -113.00 -84.25
C THR A 408 101.65 -112.65 -84.17
N LEU A 409 102.11 -112.06 -83.06
CA LEU A 409 103.52 -111.76 -82.83
C LEU A 409 104.38 -113.03 -82.79
N GLU A 410 103.92 -114.08 -82.11
CA GLU A 410 104.58 -115.38 -82.11
C GLU A 410 104.62 -116.00 -83.52
N GLY A 411 103.52 -115.90 -84.27
CA GLY A 411 103.44 -116.34 -85.66
C GLY A 411 104.47 -115.63 -86.54
N MET A 412 104.59 -114.31 -86.43
CA MET A 412 105.57 -113.52 -87.19
C MET A 412 107.02 -113.89 -86.82
N GLU A 413 107.32 -114.17 -85.55
CA GLU A 413 108.66 -114.61 -85.14
C GLU A 413 109.01 -116.01 -85.71
N ARG A 414 108.03 -116.91 -85.80
CA ARG A 414 108.21 -118.20 -86.49
C ARG A 414 108.50 -118.00 -87.98
N ILE A 415 107.78 -117.10 -88.65
CA ILE A 415 108.01 -116.78 -90.08
C ILE A 415 109.40 -116.18 -90.27
N LYS A 416 109.81 -115.22 -89.43
CA LYS A 416 111.15 -114.61 -89.44
C LYS A 416 112.25 -115.67 -89.34
N THR A 417 112.09 -116.63 -88.43
CA THR A 417 113.03 -117.74 -88.25
C THR A 417 113.10 -118.62 -89.50
N SER A 418 111.95 -118.92 -90.12
CA SER A 418 111.86 -119.72 -91.34
C SER A 418 112.53 -119.04 -92.54
N PHE A 419 112.28 -117.74 -92.77
CA PHE A 419 112.93 -116.95 -93.82
C PHE A 419 114.45 -116.88 -93.63
N SER A 420 114.92 -116.72 -92.38
CA SER A 420 116.35 -116.70 -92.06
C SER A 420 117.02 -118.04 -92.40
N GLY A 421 116.34 -119.15 -92.05
CA GLY A 421 116.77 -120.50 -92.40
C GLY A 421 116.81 -120.74 -93.91
N ALA A 422 115.77 -120.34 -94.64
CA ALA A 422 115.71 -120.46 -96.10
C ALA A 422 116.85 -119.67 -96.78
N ALA A 423 117.09 -118.42 -96.36
CA ALA A 423 118.19 -117.59 -96.86
C ALA A 423 119.57 -118.22 -96.61
N ALA A 424 119.76 -118.91 -95.47
CA ALA A 424 121.01 -119.62 -95.18
C ALA A 424 121.24 -120.83 -96.09
N VAL A 425 120.20 -121.64 -96.35
CA VAL A 425 120.28 -122.80 -97.27
C VAL A 425 120.55 -122.34 -98.70
N ILE A 426 119.86 -121.30 -99.16
CA ILE A 426 120.03 -120.74 -100.50
C ILE A 426 121.44 -120.16 -100.68
N ARG A 427 121.99 -119.44 -99.68
CA ARG A 427 123.40 -118.98 -99.72
C ARG A 427 124.38 -120.14 -99.82
N LYS A 428 124.13 -121.25 -99.11
CA LYS A 428 124.96 -122.45 -99.20
C LYS A 428 124.91 -123.07 -100.61
N LEU A 429 123.74 -123.08 -101.25
CA LEU A 429 123.59 -123.50 -102.65
C LEU A 429 124.36 -122.59 -103.62
N GLY A 430 124.35 -121.28 -103.38
CA GLY A 430 125.16 -120.31 -104.13
C GLY A 430 126.66 -120.62 -104.05
N GLY A 431 127.17 -120.89 -102.85
CA GLY A 431 128.57 -121.30 -102.66
C GLY A 431 128.92 -122.61 -103.36
N ARG A 432 128.06 -123.64 -103.27
CA ARG A 432 128.28 -124.91 -104.00
C ARG A 432 128.24 -124.72 -105.52
N SER A 433 127.39 -123.83 -106.02
CA SER A 433 127.32 -123.52 -107.46
C SER A 433 128.59 -122.82 -107.94
N GLU A 434 129.20 -121.98 -107.10
CA GLU A 434 130.50 -121.36 -107.38
C GLU A 434 131.65 -122.39 -107.41
N GLU A 435 131.67 -123.34 -106.46
CA GLU A 435 132.62 -124.46 -106.49
C GLU A 435 132.49 -125.29 -107.79
N ILE A 436 131.25 -125.59 -108.23
CA ILE A 436 131.02 -126.31 -109.49
C ILE A 436 131.54 -125.48 -110.67
N GLY A 437 131.29 -124.18 -110.71
CA GLY A 437 131.83 -123.29 -111.73
C GLY A 437 133.36 -123.35 -111.82
N ASN A 438 134.05 -123.38 -110.67
CA ASN A 438 135.50 -123.52 -110.62
C ASN A 438 135.98 -124.89 -111.13
N ILE A 439 135.24 -125.97 -110.83
CA ILE A 439 135.53 -127.31 -111.35
C ILE A 439 135.39 -127.34 -112.87
N LEU A 440 134.35 -126.69 -113.42
CA LEU A 440 134.15 -126.63 -114.87
C LEU A 440 135.30 -125.93 -115.59
N ASN A 441 135.84 -124.83 -115.03
CA ASN A 441 137.04 -124.20 -115.58
C ASN A 441 138.23 -125.17 -115.65
N VAL A 442 138.44 -125.99 -114.61
CA VAL A 442 139.51 -127.00 -114.60
C VAL A 442 139.24 -128.10 -115.63
N ILE A 443 137.98 -128.51 -115.81
CA ILE A 443 137.61 -129.50 -116.83
C ILE A 443 137.86 -128.93 -118.23
N ASP A 444 137.52 -127.65 -118.47
CA ASP A 444 137.74 -126.95 -119.74
C ASP A 444 139.25 -126.89 -120.06
N ASP A 445 140.07 -126.51 -119.07
CA ASP A 445 141.54 -126.54 -119.17
C ASP A 445 142.08 -127.95 -119.48
N ILE A 446 141.55 -128.98 -118.82
CA ILE A 446 141.94 -130.38 -119.08
C ILE A 446 141.52 -130.77 -120.49
N THR A 447 140.35 -130.39 -120.98
CA THR A 447 139.91 -130.71 -122.33
C THR A 447 140.76 -130.01 -123.39
N ASP A 448 141.20 -128.78 -123.16
CA ASP A 448 142.16 -128.08 -124.03
C ASP A 448 143.52 -128.78 -124.06
N GLN A 449 144.04 -129.17 -122.89
CA GLN A 449 145.28 -129.95 -122.82
C GLN A 449 145.14 -131.31 -123.47
N THR A 450 144.00 -131.97 -123.30
CA THR A 450 143.72 -133.29 -123.88
C THR A 450 143.61 -133.18 -125.41
N THR A 451 143.02 -132.11 -125.92
CA THR A 451 142.99 -131.77 -127.35
C THR A 451 144.39 -131.55 -127.91
N LEU A 452 145.27 -130.87 -127.18
CA LEU A 452 146.67 -130.65 -127.57
C LEU A 452 147.53 -131.91 -127.49
N LEU A 453 147.34 -132.74 -126.46
CA LEU A 453 147.99 -134.05 -126.33
C LEU A 453 147.55 -134.98 -127.45
N ALA A 454 146.26 -135.00 -127.76
CA ALA A 454 145.69 -135.71 -128.88
C ALA A 454 146.26 -135.21 -130.22
N LEU A 455 146.38 -133.90 -130.40
CA LEU A 455 146.99 -133.32 -131.60
C LEU A 455 148.46 -133.72 -131.74
N ASN A 456 149.23 -133.63 -130.66
CA ASN A 456 150.64 -134.05 -130.63
C ASN A 456 150.78 -135.55 -130.87
N ALA A 457 149.90 -136.37 -130.30
CA ALA A 457 149.84 -137.81 -130.57
C ALA A 457 149.50 -138.09 -132.04
N SER A 458 148.58 -137.32 -132.64
CA SER A 458 148.26 -137.42 -134.08
C SER A 458 149.43 -137.00 -134.97
N ILE A 459 150.20 -135.98 -134.57
CA ILE A 459 151.42 -135.55 -135.28
C ILE A 459 152.51 -136.62 -135.18
N LEU A 460 152.80 -137.14 -133.98
CA LEU A 460 153.78 -138.20 -133.78
C LEU A 460 153.39 -139.49 -134.51
N ALA A 461 152.09 -139.79 -134.55
CA ALA A 461 151.57 -140.90 -135.34
C ALA A 461 151.77 -140.70 -136.85
N ALA A 462 151.64 -139.47 -137.37
CA ALA A 462 152.00 -139.15 -138.75
C ALA A 462 153.51 -139.29 -138.99
N GLN A 463 154.33 -138.97 -137.98
CA GLN A 463 155.79 -139.00 -138.04
C GLN A 463 156.38 -140.42 -138.05
N ALA A 464 155.68 -141.40 -137.48
CA ALA A 464 156.07 -142.81 -137.46
C ALA A 464 155.76 -143.57 -138.78
N GLY A 465 155.23 -142.89 -139.80
CA GLY A 465 155.02 -143.46 -141.14
C GLY A 465 154.10 -144.69 -141.15
N GLU A 466 154.46 -145.75 -141.90
CA GLU A 466 153.67 -146.99 -142.00
C GLU A 466 153.38 -147.64 -140.62
N HIS A 467 154.24 -147.43 -139.62
CA HIS A 467 154.04 -147.99 -138.28
C HIS A 467 153.15 -147.14 -137.36
N GLY A 468 152.85 -145.88 -137.71
CA GLY A 468 152.10 -144.93 -136.87
C GLY A 468 150.58 -144.91 -137.07
N LYS A 469 150.06 -145.59 -138.10
CA LYS A 469 148.62 -145.58 -138.47
C LYS A 469 147.68 -145.95 -137.31
N GLY A 470 148.07 -146.91 -136.46
CA GLY A 470 147.26 -147.31 -135.30
C GLY A 470 147.16 -146.22 -134.22
N PHE A 471 148.21 -145.42 -134.03
CA PHE A 471 148.24 -144.34 -133.03
C PHE A 471 147.45 -143.10 -133.47
N SER A 472 147.38 -142.81 -134.76
CA SER A 472 146.66 -141.63 -135.28
C SER A 472 145.15 -141.75 -135.09
N VAL A 473 144.61 -142.96 -135.19
CA VAL A 473 143.18 -143.22 -134.98
C VAL A 473 142.81 -142.94 -133.52
N VAL A 474 143.60 -143.43 -132.56
CA VAL A 474 143.37 -143.19 -131.13
C VAL A 474 143.51 -141.71 -130.79
N ALA A 475 144.50 -141.03 -131.37
CA ALA A 475 144.72 -139.62 -131.15
C ALA A 475 143.57 -138.74 -131.69
N ASN A 476 143.04 -139.03 -132.88
CA ASN A 476 141.86 -138.32 -133.39
C ASN A 476 140.60 -138.58 -132.56
N GLU A 477 140.43 -139.80 -132.03
CA GLU A 477 139.30 -140.14 -131.14
C GLU A 477 139.38 -139.39 -129.80
N ILE A 478 140.58 -139.26 -129.22
CA ILE A 478 140.80 -138.47 -127.99
C ILE A 478 140.54 -136.98 -128.24
N LYS A 479 140.90 -136.46 -129.42
CA LYS A 479 140.62 -135.08 -129.81
C LYS A 479 139.12 -134.82 -129.91
N ASP A 480 138.38 -135.67 -130.63
CA ASP A 480 136.93 -135.54 -130.77
C ASP A 480 136.23 -135.65 -129.41
N LEU A 481 136.68 -136.57 -128.55
CA LEU A 481 136.15 -136.70 -127.19
C LEU A 481 136.43 -135.44 -126.34
N ALA A 482 137.62 -134.84 -126.45
CA ALA A 482 137.98 -133.63 -125.73
C ALA A 482 137.18 -132.41 -126.22
N GLU A 483 137.00 -132.23 -127.54
CA GLU A 483 136.17 -131.16 -128.12
C GLU A 483 134.71 -131.28 -127.70
N ARG A 484 134.15 -132.50 -127.69
CA ARG A 484 132.79 -132.74 -127.19
C ARG A 484 132.65 -132.46 -125.68
N THR A 485 133.69 -132.78 -124.91
CA THR A 485 133.70 -132.53 -123.46
C THR A 485 133.81 -131.04 -123.16
N ALA A 486 134.60 -130.27 -123.92
CA ALA A 486 134.70 -128.81 -123.81
C ALA A 486 133.37 -128.11 -124.14
N LEU A 487 132.70 -128.54 -125.21
CA LEU A 487 131.36 -128.04 -125.57
C LEU A 487 130.35 -128.29 -124.44
N SER A 488 130.34 -129.50 -123.87
CA SER A 488 129.44 -129.87 -122.78
C SER A 488 129.77 -129.11 -121.49
N THR A 489 131.05 -128.84 -121.23
CA THR A 489 131.52 -128.08 -120.07
C THR A 489 131.09 -126.62 -120.15
N ASN A 490 131.16 -126.00 -121.33
CA ASN A 490 130.66 -124.64 -121.57
C ASN A 490 129.15 -124.51 -121.43
N GLU A 491 128.37 -125.51 -121.89
CA GLU A 491 126.91 -125.54 -121.66
C GLU A 491 126.58 -125.62 -120.16
N ILE A 492 127.30 -126.45 -119.40
CA ILE A 492 127.12 -126.55 -117.94
C ILE A 492 127.58 -125.26 -117.25
N ASP A 493 128.66 -124.59 -117.69
CA ASP A 493 129.10 -123.30 -117.13
C ASP A 493 128.00 -122.24 -117.30
N SER A 494 127.39 -122.16 -118.48
CA SER A 494 126.26 -121.27 -118.72
C SER A 494 125.07 -121.57 -117.79
N LEU A 495 124.73 -122.84 -117.57
CA LEU A 495 123.68 -123.24 -116.63
C LEU A 495 124.03 -122.85 -115.19
N ILE A 496 125.27 -123.06 -114.75
CA ILE A 496 125.73 -122.70 -113.41
C ILE A 496 125.72 -121.18 -113.21
N ARG A 497 126.08 -120.38 -114.22
CA ARG A 497 125.93 -118.92 -114.18
C ARG A 497 124.47 -118.50 -114.02
N SER A 498 123.54 -119.16 -114.72
CA SER A 498 122.09 -118.92 -114.54
C SER A 498 121.63 -119.26 -113.13
N VAL A 499 122.01 -120.45 -112.61
CA VAL A 499 121.68 -120.88 -111.24
C VAL A 499 122.23 -119.90 -110.20
N ARG A 500 123.46 -119.40 -110.37
CA ARG A 500 124.04 -118.38 -109.48
C ARG A 500 123.23 -117.08 -109.49
N LYS A 501 122.77 -116.64 -110.67
CA LYS A 501 121.92 -115.46 -110.81
C LYS A 501 120.58 -115.66 -110.09
N GLU A 502 119.90 -116.79 -110.33
CA GLU A 502 118.63 -117.15 -109.68
C GLU A 502 118.78 -117.26 -108.16
N VAL A 503 119.89 -117.82 -107.66
CA VAL A 503 120.20 -117.85 -106.22
C VAL A 503 120.35 -116.44 -105.63
N SER A 504 121.03 -115.55 -106.34
CA SER A 504 121.17 -114.14 -105.90
C SER A 504 119.81 -113.45 -105.81
N GLU A 505 118.95 -113.64 -106.83
CA GLU A 505 117.59 -113.12 -106.84
C GLU A 505 116.74 -113.71 -105.70
N ALA A 506 116.89 -115.01 -105.42
CA ALA A 506 116.18 -115.67 -104.30
C ALA A 506 116.65 -115.16 -102.92
N VAL A 507 117.95 -114.89 -102.72
CA VAL A 507 118.45 -114.27 -101.48
C VAL A 507 117.89 -112.86 -101.30
N GLN A 508 117.82 -112.07 -102.38
CA GLN A 508 117.24 -110.73 -102.35
C GLN A 508 115.75 -110.78 -101.95
N ALA A 509 114.96 -111.66 -102.58
CA ALA A 509 113.55 -111.86 -102.24
C ALA A 509 113.35 -112.31 -100.77
N MET A 510 114.24 -113.15 -100.24
CA MET A 510 114.20 -113.55 -98.82
C MET A 510 114.51 -112.38 -97.87
N SER A 511 115.41 -111.48 -98.25
CA SER A 511 115.71 -110.27 -97.49
C SER A 511 114.54 -109.28 -97.47
N GLU A 512 113.88 -109.09 -98.61
CA GLU A 512 112.65 -108.28 -98.73
C GLU A 512 111.49 -108.88 -97.92
N GLY A 513 111.34 -110.21 -97.95
CA GLY A 513 110.38 -110.94 -97.11
C GLY A 513 110.66 -110.77 -95.62
N MET A 514 111.94 -110.82 -95.19
CA MET A 514 112.34 -110.56 -93.81
C MET A 514 111.95 -109.15 -93.35
N SER A 515 112.17 -108.13 -94.19
CA SER A 515 111.77 -106.75 -93.90
C SER A 515 110.25 -106.63 -93.73
N SER A 516 109.48 -107.30 -94.59
CA SER A 516 108.01 -107.29 -94.52
C SER A 516 107.48 -107.93 -93.23
N VAL A 517 108.12 -109.00 -92.76
CA VAL A 517 107.78 -109.65 -91.48
C VAL A 517 108.11 -108.73 -90.29
N GLU A 518 109.25 -108.04 -90.32
CA GLU A 518 109.62 -107.07 -89.28
C GLU A 518 108.63 -105.90 -89.19
N ASP A 519 108.17 -105.41 -90.35
CA ASP A 519 107.11 -104.39 -90.40
C ASP A 519 105.77 -104.93 -89.87
N GLY A 520 105.43 -106.20 -90.16
CA GLY A 520 104.28 -106.89 -89.58
C GLY A 520 104.35 -107.02 -88.05
N MET A 521 105.53 -107.29 -87.50
CA MET A 521 105.77 -107.29 -86.04
C MET A 521 105.58 -105.90 -85.45
N LYS A 522 106.14 -104.85 -86.08
CA LYS A 522 105.97 -103.46 -85.63
C LYS A 522 104.51 -103.03 -85.63
N LEU A 523 103.74 -103.41 -86.66
CA LEU A 523 102.31 -103.10 -86.75
C LEU A 523 101.50 -103.84 -85.66
N SER A 524 101.80 -105.11 -85.42
CA SER A 524 101.14 -105.91 -84.36
C SER A 524 101.44 -105.34 -82.97
N ALA A 525 102.67 -104.89 -82.72
CA ALA A 525 103.03 -104.22 -81.46
C ALA A 525 102.30 -102.88 -81.28
N LYS A 526 102.10 -102.11 -82.36
CA LYS A 526 101.25 -100.88 -82.31
C LYS A 526 99.80 -101.22 -81.98
N ALA A 527 99.24 -102.30 -82.53
CA ALA A 527 97.90 -102.77 -82.21
C ALA A 527 97.77 -103.21 -80.74
N ALA A 528 98.79 -103.89 -80.18
CA ALA A 528 98.84 -104.20 -78.74
C ALA A 528 98.76 -102.94 -77.87
N SER A 529 99.55 -101.92 -78.21
CA SER A 529 99.52 -100.63 -77.48
C SER A 529 98.18 -99.89 -77.62
N ALA A 530 97.50 -100.01 -78.76
CA ALA A 530 96.16 -99.45 -78.94
C ALA A 530 95.12 -100.16 -78.05
N LEU A 531 95.19 -101.50 -77.93
CA LEU A 531 94.33 -102.26 -77.02
C LEU A 531 94.57 -101.92 -75.55
N ASP A 532 95.83 -101.71 -75.14
CA ASP A 532 96.17 -101.27 -73.78
C ASP A 532 95.53 -99.90 -73.45
N LYS A 533 95.57 -98.95 -74.40
CA LYS A 533 94.87 -97.66 -74.26
C LYS A 533 93.35 -97.82 -74.16
N ILE A 534 92.75 -98.77 -74.88
CA ILE A 534 91.32 -99.09 -74.78
C ILE A 534 90.99 -99.64 -73.39
N LEU A 535 91.82 -100.53 -72.84
CA LEU A 535 91.64 -101.06 -71.48
C LEU A 535 91.66 -99.95 -70.44
N ILE A 536 92.66 -99.07 -70.48
CA ILE A 536 92.76 -97.92 -69.57
C ILE A 536 91.53 -97.02 -69.70
N SER A 537 91.12 -96.70 -70.92
CA SER A 537 89.96 -95.81 -71.17
C SER A 537 88.64 -96.45 -70.72
N SER A 538 88.49 -97.76 -70.89
CA SER A 538 87.32 -98.52 -70.45
C SER A 538 87.24 -98.59 -68.91
N GLN A 539 88.38 -98.78 -68.25
CA GLN A 539 88.46 -98.75 -66.78
C GLN A 539 88.10 -97.36 -66.23
N GLN A 540 88.65 -96.30 -66.81
CA GLN A 540 88.28 -94.92 -66.47
C GLN A 540 86.80 -94.64 -66.69
N SER A 541 86.20 -95.18 -67.75
CA SER A 541 84.76 -95.04 -68.02
C SER A 541 83.91 -95.74 -66.96
N SER A 542 84.33 -96.92 -66.50
CA SER A 542 83.68 -97.64 -65.39
C SER A 542 83.72 -96.84 -64.08
N GLU A 543 84.88 -96.26 -63.74
CA GLU A 543 85.04 -95.41 -62.54
C GLU A 543 84.19 -94.14 -62.60
N MET A 544 84.16 -93.46 -63.75
CA MET A 544 83.30 -92.29 -63.98
C MET A 544 81.83 -92.63 -63.75
N THR A 545 81.41 -93.77 -64.29
CA THR A 545 80.04 -94.25 -64.20
C THR A 545 79.62 -94.57 -62.76
N ALA A 546 80.51 -95.17 -61.96
CA ALA A 546 80.28 -95.37 -60.53
C ALA A 546 80.11 -94.05 -59.76
N SER A 547 80.85 -93.00 -60.16
CA SER A 547 80.66 -91.66 -59.58
C SER A 547 79.32 -91.02 -59.99
N ILE A 548 78.85 -91.26 -61.22
CA ILE A 548 77.52 -90.82 -61.68
C ILE A 548 76.43 -91.48 -60.83
N GLU A 549 76.48 -92.80 -60.63
CA GLU A 549 75.49 -93.55 -59.83
C GLU A 549 75.39 -93.04 -58.38
N ARG A 550 76.54 -92.74 -57.75
CA ARG A 550 76.58 -92.14 -56.41
C ARG A 550 75.92 -90.75 -56.40
N THR A 551 76.19 -89.94 -57.41
CA THR A 551 75.66 -88.57 -57.51
C THR A 551 74.15 -88.57 -57.79
N THR A 552 73.66 -89.46 -58.66
CA THR A 552 72.22 -89.61 -58.95
C THR A 552 71.45 -90.08 -57.72
N THR A 553 72.04 -90.96 -56.91
CA THR A 553 71.43 -91.42 -55.64
C THR A 553 71.23 -90.26 -54.67
N GLU A 554 72.24 -89.39 -54.51
CA GLU A 554 72.11 -88.19 -53.67
C GLU A 554 71.12 -87.18 -54.26
N GLN A 555 71.10 -86.98 -55.59
CA GLN A 555 70.11 -86.11 -56.25
C GLN A 555 68.66 -86.59 -56.02
N ALA A 556 68.40 -87.90 -56.08
CA ALA A 556 67.09 -88.46 -55.79
C ALA A 556 66.64 -88.17 -54.34
N LYS A 557 67.57 -88.25 -53.38
CA LYS A 557 67.32 -87.90 -51.98
C LYS A 557 67.02 -86.40 -51.82
N THR A 558 67.77 -85.53 -52.50
CA THR A 558 67.51 -84.08 -52.50
C THR A 558 66.15 -83.74 -53.09
N ALA A 559 65.77 -84.35 -54.21
CA ALA A 559 64.46 -84.15 -54.83
C ALA A 559 63.31 -84.47 -53.85
N LYS A 560 63.44 -85.56 -53.08
CA LYS A 560 62.48 -85.90 -52.02
C LYS A 560 62.37 -84.83 -50.94
N TYR A 561 63.49 -84.26 -50.49
CA TYR A 561 63.45 -83.16 -49.51
C TYR A 561 62.78 -81.90 -50.06
N VAL A 562 62.94 -81.62 -51.36
CA VAL A 562 62.26 -80.49 -52.00
C VAL A 562 60.75 -80.72 -52.04
N ILE A 563 60.28 -81.94 -52.35
CA ILE A 563 58.85 -82.31 -52.31
C ILE A 563 58.28 -82.06 -50.90
N GLU A 564 58.93 -82.59 -49.85
CA GLU A 564 58.49 -82.39 -48.45
C GLU A 564 58.52 -80.91 -48.01
N ALA A 565 59.38 -80.09 -48.59
CA ALA A 565 59.41 -78.64 -48.34
C ALA A 565 58.23 -77.93 -49.04
N ILE A 566 57.93 -78.28 -50.29
CA ILE A 566 56.82 -77.70 -51.05
C ILE A 566 55.46 -78.06 -50.44
N GLU A 567 55.29 -79.30 -49.95
CA GLU A 567 54.07 -79.68 -49.23
C GLU A 567 53.85 -78.85 -47.96
N ARG A 568 54.92 -78.53 -47.22
CA ARG A 568 54.86 -77.60 -46.09
C ARG A 568 54.50 -76.19 -46.52
N VAL A 569 55.02 -75.72 -47.66
CA VAL A 569 54.62 -74.42 -48.24
C VAL A 569 53.13 -74.41 -48.58
N ARG A 570 52.59 -75.45 -49.21
CA ARG A 570 51.14 -75.58 -49.48
C ARG A 570 50.30 -75.52 -48.21
N ALA A 571 50.72 -76.20 -47.14
CA ALA A 571 50.03 -76.12 -45.86
C ALA A 571 50.00 -74.69 -45.30
N MET A 572 51.14 -73.98 -45.34
CA MET A 572 51.20 -72.57 -44.94
C MET A 572 50.32 -71.66 -45.81
N VAL A 573 50.26 -71.88 -47.13
CA VAL A 573 49.33 -71.13 -48.00
C VAL A 573 47.88 -71.30 -47.55
N GLY A 574 47.46 -72.51 -47.18
CA GLY A 574 46.12 -72.77 -46.65
C GLY A 574 45.82 -72.03 -45.34
N GLU A 575 46.80 -71.95 -44.43
CA GLU A 575 46.68 -71.16 -43.20
C GLU A 575 46.59 -69.65 -43.50
N ILE A 576 47.39 -69.13 -44.44
CA ILE A 576 47.36 -67.71 -44.85
C ILE A 576 45.99 -67.35 -45.45
N VAL A 577 45.43 -68.20 -46.31
CA VAL A 577 44.09 -67.97 -46.88
C VAL A 577 43.02 -67.94 -45.78
N SER A 578 43.09 -68.86 -44.82
CA SER A 578 42.15 -68.87 -43.69
C SER A 578 42.28 -67.63 -42.81
N ALA A 579 43.51 -67.20 -42.51
CA ALA A 579 43.79 -66.01 -41.72
C ALA A 579 43.35 -64.71 -42.41
N THR A 580 43.59 -64.57 -43.71
CA THR A 580 43.14 -63.40 -44.50
C THR A 580 41.62 -63.31 -44.58
N GLN A 581 40.92 -64.44 -44.65
CA GLN A 581 39.46 -64.46 -44.64
C GLN A 581 38.87 -64.01 -43.28
N GLU A 582 39.46 -64.42 -42.16
CA GLU A 582 39.06 -63.93 -40.83
C GLU A 582 39.40 -62.43 -40.65
N GLN A 583 40.57 -61.99 -41.13
CA GLN A 583 40.94 -60.57 -41.13
C GLN A 583 39.96 -59.71 -41.95
N SER A 584 39.52 -60.19 -43.11
CA SER A 584 38.51 -59.51 -43.93
C SER A 584 37.19 -59.30 -43.18
N LYS A 585 36.75 -60.31 -42.42
CA LYS A 585 35.58 -60.20 -41.53
C LYS A 585 35.81 -59.18 -40.41
N GLY A 586 37.00 -59.17 -39.81
CA GLY A 586 37.40 -58.16 -38.82
C GLY A 586 37.35 -56.73 -39.35
N VAL A 587 37.82 -56.51 -40.58
CA VAL A 587 37.73 -55.20 -41.26
C VAL A 587 36.27 -54.77 -41.45
N SER A 588 35.37 -55.69 -41.83
CA SER A 588 33.94 -55.34 -41.96
C SER A 588 33.32 -54.88 -40.63
N LEU A 589 33.68 -55.51 -39.51
CA LEU A 589 33.24 -55.09 -38.17
C LEU A 589 33.84 -53.73 -37.77
N MET A 590 35.08 -53.46 -38.17
CA MET A 590 35.72 -52.16 -37.93
C MET A 590 35.02 -51.03 -38.70
N ILE A 591 34.56 -51.27 -39.94
CA ILE A 591 33.76 -50.30 -40.70
C ILE A 591 32.46 -49.99 -39.96
N GLU A 592 31.74 -51.01 -39.52
CA GLU A 592 30.48 -50.86 -38.77
C GLU A 592 30.68 -50.09 -37.45
N ALA A 593 31.73 -50.42 -36.70
CA ALA A 593 32.08 -49.71 -35.47
C ALA A 593 32.45 -48.24 -35.74
N SER A 594 33.20 -47.96 -36.81
CA SER A 594 33.59 -46.60 -37.20
C SER A 594 32.37 -45.74 -37.55
N GLU A 595 31.41 -46.28 -38.30
CA GLU A 595 30.15 -45.56 -38.59
C GLU A 595 29.30 -45.36 -37.33
N GLY A 596 29.27 -46.35 -36.42
CA GLY A 596 28.59 -46.22 -35.13
C GLY A 596 29.18 -45.10 -34.24
N ILE A 597 30.52 -44.94 -34.23
CA ILE A 597 31.18 -43.83 -33.53
C ILE A 597 30.86 -42.50 -34.22
N ARG A 598 30.81 -42.46 -35.55
CA ARG A 598 30.44 -41.26 -36.31
C ARG A 598 29.04 -40.77 -35.95
N GLU A 599 28.08 -41.69 -35.90
CA GLU A 599 26.70 -41.38 -35.48
C GLU A 599 26.62 -40.94 -34.01
N ALA A 600 27.39 -41.57 -33.12
CA ALA A 600 27.46 -41.18 -31.71
C ALA A 600 28.05 -39.76 -31.54
N SER A 601 29.09 -39.43 -32.29
CA SER A 601 29.70 -38.10 -32.32
C SER A 601 28.69 -37.04 -32.80
N HIS A 602 27.97 -37.30 -33.90
CA HIS A 602 26.92 -36.39 -34.37
C HIS A 602 25.80 -36.19 -33.34
N ARG A 603 25.39 -37.25 -32.63
CA ARG A 603 24.40 -37.13 -31.55
C ARG A 603 24.93 -36.32 -30.36
N ALA A 604 26.20 -36.48 -30.01
CA ALA A 604 26.84 -35.70 -28.96
C ALA A 604 26.90 -34.21 -29.32
N ASP A 605 27.23 -33.88 -30.57
CA ASP A 605 27.24 -32.49 -31.07
C ASP A 605 25.86 -31.83 -30.95
N SER A 606 24.81 -32.49 -31.48
CA SER A 606 23.43 -31.99 -31.39
C SER A 606 22.94 -31.86 -29.93
N ALA A 607 23.27 -32.80 -29.06
CA ALA A 607 22.92 -32.73 -27.64
C ALA A 607 23.64 -31.57 -26.93
N THR A 608 24.91 -31.33 -27.29
CA THR A 608 25.72 -30.22 -26.75
C THR A 608 25.14 -28.87 -27.17
N GLU A 609 24.68 -28.74 -28.42
CA GLU A 609 24.01 -27.53 -28.92
C GLU A 609 22.68 -27.26 -28.18
N GLN A 610 21.87 -28.30 -27.95
CA GLN A 610 20.65 -28.19 -27.14
C GLN A 610 20.95 -27.79 -25.68
N GLN A 611 22.00 -28.36 -25.09
CA GLN A 611 22.40 -28.04 -23.73
C GLN A 611 22.94 -26.61 -23.61
N ALA A 612 23.59 -26.08 -24.66
CA ALA A 612 24.01 -24.68 -24.74
C ALA A 612 22.82 -23.72 -24.71
N GLU A 613 21.78 -23.97 -25.49
CA GLU A 613 20.57 -23.13 -25.43
C GLU A 613 19.86 -23.28 -24.09
N GLY A 614 19.74 -24.49 -23.54
CA GLY A 614 19.19 -24.73 -22.21
C GLY A 614 19.95 -23.96 -21.13
N SER A 615 21.29 -23.97 -21.20
CA SER A 615 22.15 -23.24 -20.28
C SER A 615 21.90 -21.73 -20.37
N ARG A 616 21.82 -21.19 -21.59
CA ARG A 616 21.53 -19.77 -21.83
C ARG A 616 20.17 -19.34 -21.26
N GLN A 617 19.15 -20.18 -21.38
CA GLN A 617 17.82 -19.93 -20.82
C GLN A 617 17.86 -19.91 -19.28
N ILE A 618 18.60 -20.82 -18.65
CA ILE A 618 18.76 -20.83 -17.19
C ILE A 618 19.50 -19.56 -16.73
N SER A 619 20.57 -19.14 -17.42
CA SER A 619 21.28 -17.89 -17.08
C SER A 619 20.35 -16.67 -17.12
N LEU A 620 19.47 -16.55 -18.14
CA LEU A 620 18.47 -15.49 -18.21
C LEU A 620 17.44 -15.56 -17.08
N ALA A 621 17.01 -16.77 -16.70
CA ALA A 621 16.11 -16.96 -15.58
C ALA A 621 16.76 -16.56 -14.25
N VAL A 622 18.03 -16.92 -14.03
CA VAL A 622 18.83 -16.55 -12.86
C VAL A 622 18.98 -15.03 -12.75
N GLU A 623 19.22 -14.33 -13.86
CA GLU A 623 19.28 -12.87 -13.89
C GLU A 623 17.93 -12.23 -13.52
N ASN A 624 16.82 -12.75 -14.06
CA ASN A 624 15.48 -12.29 -13.70
C ASN A 624 15.15 -12.52 -12.22
N ILE A 625 15.51 -13.68 -11.66
CA ILE A 625 15.30 -13.97 -10.22
C ILE A 625 16.19 -13.04 -9.37
N SER A 626 17.42 -12.74 -9.80
CA SER A 626 18.29 -11.79 -9.11
C SER A 626 17.64 -10.40 -9.00
N VAL A 627 17.10 -9.89 -10.11
CA VAL A 627 16.34 -8.62 -10.13
C VAL A 627 15.10 -8.70 -9.25
N MET A 628 14.36 -9.82 -9.29
CA MET A 628 13.19 -10.03 -8.43
C MET A 628 13.55 -10.02 -6.94
N SER A 629 14.65 -10.69 -6.55
CA SER A 629 15.16 -10.68 -5.16
C SER A 629 15.45 -9.26 -4.68
N GLN A 630 16.06 -8.41 -5.51
CA GLN A 630 16.29 -7.00 -5.17
C GLN A 630 14.98 -6.21 -5.00
N HIS A 631 13.95 -6.51 -5.81
CA HIS A 631 12.62 -5.91 -5.64
C HIS A 631 11.95 -6.36 -4.34
N ILE A 632 12.03 -7.65 -4.00
CA ILE A 632 11.50 -8.19 -2.74
C ILE A 632 12.21 -7.54 -1.56
N GLU A 633 13.54 -7.42 -1.59
CA GLU A 633 14.31 -6.75 -0.54
C GLU A 633 13.85 -5.29 -0.32
N ARG A 634 13.55 -4.55 -1.40
CA ARG A 634 12.98 -3.20 -1.29
C ARG A 634 11.60 -3.22 -0.64
N ALA A 635 10.72 -4.13 -1.07
CA ALA A 635 9.37 -4.27 -0.52
C ALA A 635 9.39 -4.66 0.98
N ILE A 636 10.32 -5.52 1.41
CA ILE A 636 10.53 -5.88 2.82
C ILE A 636 10.89 -4.64 3.64
N ASN A 637 11.84 -3.82 3.15
CA ASN A 637 12.22 -2.59 3.83
C ASN A 637 11.04 -1.60 3.95
N GLU A 638 10.24 -1.47 2.90
CA GLU A 638 9.02 -0.63 2.91
C GLU A 638 7.98 -1.17 3.89
N GLN A 639 7.70 -2.48 3.89
CA GLN A 639 6.78 -3.13 4.82
C GLN A 639 7.24 -2.99 6.28
N GLN A 640 8.55 -3.14 6.54
CA GLN A 640 9.10 -2.96 7.87
C GLN A 640 8.94 -1.51 8.37
N SER A 641 9.14 -0.53 7.49
CA SER A 641 8.88 0.88 7.79
C SER A 641 7.39 1.14 8.06
N GLY A 642 6.51 0.61 7.20
CA GLY A 642 5.05 0.72 7.36
C GLY A 642 4.56 0.09 8.66
N SER A 643 5.01 -1.12 8.98
CA SER A 643 4.70 -1.81 10.23
C SER A 643 5.12 -0.99 11.47
N ARG A 644 6.33 -0.39 11.46
CA ARG A 644 6.76 0.53 12.54
C ARG A 644 5.86 1.75 12.66
N GLN A 645 5.39 2.32 11.54
CA GLN A 645 4.46 3.45 11.56
C GLN A 645 3.09 3.05 12.15
N ILE A 646 2.59 1.86 11.82
CA ILE A 646 1.35 1.33 12.39
C ILE A 646 1.52 1.10 13.89
N TRP A 647 2.63 0.46 14.31
CA TRP A 647 2.92 0.24 15.72
C TRP A 647 2.95 1.56 16.52
N ASN A 648 3.63 2.58 16.00
CA ASN A 648 3.65 3.92 16.61
C ASN A 648 2.26 4.57 16.67
N SER A 649 1.38 4.26 15.73
CA SER A 649 0.00 4.76 15.70
C SER A 649 -0.86 4.05 16.75
N ILE A 650 -0.74 2.72 16.85
CA ILE A 650 -1.37 1.90 17.90
C ILE A 650 -0.97 2.38 19.29
N GLU A 651 0.33 2.61 19.51
CA GLU A 651 0.84 3.08 20.80
C GLU A 651 0.25 4.44 21.21
N LYS A 652 -0.01 5.33 20.24
CA LYS A 652 -0.69 6.62 20.50
C LYS A 652 -2.17 6.47 20.86
N ILE A 653 -2.85 5.47 20.31
CA ILE A 653 -4.30 5.30 20.50
C ILE A 653 -4.66 4.33 21.64
N LYS A 654 -3.72 3.52 22.16
CA LYS A 654 -4.02 2.49 23.16
C LYS A 654 -4.68 3.03 24.45
N ASP A 655 -4.40 4.27 24.81
CA ASP A 655 -4.96 4.91 26.01
C ASP A 655 -6.29 5.65 25.74
N ILE A 656 -6.69 5.81 24.47
CA ILE A 656 -7.89 6.55 24.08
C ILE A 656 -9.16 5.91 24.66
N PRO A 657 -9.37 4.58 24.59
CA PRO A 657 -10.59 3.97 25.12
C PRO A 657 -10.75 4.24 26.64
N SER A 658 -9.65 4.14 27.40
CA SER A 658 -9.61 4.46 28.83
C SER A 658 -9.94 5.94 29.11
N LYS A 659 -9.36 6.86 28.33
CA LYS A 659 -9.64 8.30 28.43
C LYS A 659 -11.10 8.64 28.08
N ASN A 660 -11.65 8.02 27.03
CA ASN A 660 -13.04 8.21 26.59
C ASN A 660 -14.02 7.66 27.62
N ARG A 661 -13.76 6.48 28.18
CA ARG A 661 -14.55 5.92 29.29
C ARG A 661 -14.63 6.87 30.49
N ASN A 662 -13.51 7.48 30.87
CA ASN A 662 -13.48 8.45 31.97
C ASN A 662 -14.24 9.75 31.64
N ARG A 663 -14.17 10.22 30.38
CA ARG A 663 -14.96 11.37 29.92
C ARG A 663 -16.47 11.08 29.93
N ALA A 664 -16.88 9.92 29.42
CA ALA A 664 -18.28 9.48 29.44
C ALA A 664 -18.81 9.36 30.87
N PHE A 665 -18.03 8.81 31.80
CA PHE A 665 -18.41 8.73 33.21
C PHE A 665 -18.65 10.11 33.85
N LYS A 666 -17.78 11.09 33.57
CA LYS A 666 -17.96 12.47 34.03
C LYS A 666 -19.19 13.13 33.42
N ALA A 667 -19.43 12.92 32.13
CA ALA A 667 -20.61 13.44 31.43
C ALA A 667 -21.90 12.85 32.00
N ASN A 668 -21.98 11.52 32.19
CA ASN A 668 -23.12 10.85 32.81
C ASN A 668 -23.39 11.41 34.22
N LYS A 669 -22.35 11.61 35.04
CA LYS A 669 -22.49 12.28 36.35
C LYS A 669 -23.10 13.68 36.25
N SER A 670 -22.61 14.52 35.33
CA SER A 670 -23.15 15.87 35.12
C SER A 670 -24.57 15.86 34.58
N MET A 671 -24.96 14.88 33.75
CA MET A 671 -26.34 14.73 33.29
C MET A 671 -27.30 14.35 34.42
N LYS A 672 -26.86 13.51 35.37
CA LYS A 672 -27.66 13.20 36.58
C LYS A 672 -27.88 14.41 37.47
N GLU A 673 -26.86 15.26 37.60
CA GLU A 673 -26.98 16.53 38.32
C GLU A 673 -27.94 17.49 37.59
N LEU A 674 -27.81 17.62 36.26
CA LEU A 674 -28.66 18.49 35.45
C LEU A 674 -30.13 18.04 35.40
N ALA A 675 -30.39 16.74 35.27
CA ALA A 675 -31.73 16.17 35.34
C ALA A 675 -32.39 16.46 36.70
N ARG A 676 -31.61 16.35 37.79
CA ARG A 676 -32.08 16.69 39.14
C ARG A 676 -32.39 18.19 39.29
N ASP A 677 -31.52 19.07 38.77
CA ASP A 677 -31.73 20.52 38.80
C ASP A 677 -32.95 20.93 37.96
N SER A 678 -33.18 20.24 36.84
CA SER A 678 -34.33 20.47 35.99
C SER A 678 -35.65 20.05 36.63
N GLU A 679 -35.66 18.90 37.31
CA GLU A 679 -36.85 18.45 38.05
C GLU A 679 -37.14 19.39 39.24
N LEU A 680 -36.10 19.91 39.91
CA LEU A 680 -36.25 20.95 40.93
C LEU A 680 -36.85 22.25 40.36
N ALA A 681 -36.37 22.71 39.21
CA ALA A 681 -36.91 23.88 38.54
C ALA A 681 -38.38 23.69 38.14
N LYS A 682 -38.73 22.50 37.61
CA LYS A 682 -40.12 22.13 37.28
C LYS A 682 -41.02 22.17 38.52
N MET A 683 -40.59 21.59 39.64
CA MET A 683 -41.35 21.62 40.90
C MET A 683 -41.56 23.04 41.44
N GLU A 684 -40.56 23.93 41.33
CA GLU A 684 -40.73 25.33 41.73
C GLU A 684 -41.67 26.10 40.78
N MET A 685 -41.69 25.76 39.49
CA MET A 685 -42.63 26.34 38.52
C MET A 685 -44.07 25.82 38.68
N GLU A 686 -44.29 24.66 39.29
CA GLU A 686 -45.62 24.12 39.60
C GLU A 686 -46.30 24.83 40.79
N ARG A 687 -45.53 25.54 41.62
CA ARG A 687 -46.08 26.37 42.71
C ARG A 687 -46.82 27.61 42.21
N PHE A 688 -46.63 28.01 40.95
CA PHE A 688 -47.28 29.17 40.35
C PHE A 688 -48.53 28.76 39.54
N THR A 689 -49.63 29.48 39.74
CA THR A 689 -50.88 29.30 38.96
C THR A 689 -50.98 30.38 37.89
N LEU A 690 -51.02 29.99 36.61
CA LEU A 690 -50.82 30.86 35.44
C LEU A 690 -52.13 31.21 34.72
N PHE A 691 -52.13 32.32 33.99
CA PHE A 691 -53.25 32.79 33.16
C PHE A 691 -53.25 32.14 31.75
N GLU A 692 -54.39 31.59 31.30
CA GLU A 692 -54.56 30.95 29.98
C GLU A 692 -55.46 31.77 29.04
N GLY A 693 -54.99 32.09 27.83
CA GLY A 693 -55.77 32.71 26.76
C GLY A 693 -55.26 32.31 25.36
N GLU A 694 -56.17 32.09 24.41
CA GLU A 694 -55.92 31.62 23.03
C GLU A 694 -55.66 32.79 22.04
N ASP A 695 -54.68 32.65 21.14
CA ASP A 695 -54.21 33.67 20.18
C ASP A 695 -54.48 33.21 18.72
N THR A 696 -55.44 33.82 18.02
CA THR A 696 -55.88 33.44 16.64
C THR A 696 -55.43 34.42 15.53
N ASP A 697 -54.62 35.43 15.86
CA ASP A 697 -54.36 36.60 14.99
C ASP A 697 -52.92 36.69 14.42
N ILE A 698 -52.21 35.55 14.32
CA ILE A 698 -50.79 35.47 13.93
C ILE A 698 -50.60 34.52 12.74
N ILE A 699 -49.91 34.98 11.68
CA ILE A 699 -49.41 34.15 10.58
C ILE A 699 -47.90 33.94 10.74
N LYS A 700 -47.45 32.70 10.70
CA LYS A 700 -46.03 32.35 10.86
C LYS A 700 -45.39 32.08 9.49
N LEU A 701 -44.30 32.81 9.21
CA LEU A 701 -43.50 32.74 7.98
C LEU A 701 -42.22 31.92 8.24
N GLY A 702 -42.15 30.74 7.64
CA GLY A 702 -40.98 29.87 7.63
C GLY A 702 -39.91 30.34 6.63
N ILE A 703 -38.64 30.10 6.94
CA ILE A 703 -37.51 30.33 6.03
C ILE A 703 -36.54 29.13 6.14
N VAL A 704 -36.23 28.52 5.01
CA VAL A 704 -35.16 27.49 4.95
C VAL A 704 -33.79 28.13 5.21
N PRO A 705 -32.90 27.48 5.98
CA PRO A 705 -31.64 28.08 6.40
C PRO A 705 -30.57 27.98 5.30
N PHE A 706 -30.30 29.09 4.63
CA PHE A 706 -29.18 29.21 3.67
C PHE A 706 -27.96 29.96 4.24
N GLU A 707 -28.05 30.43 5.49
CA GLU A 707 -27.06 31.17 6.28
C GLU A 707 -27.35 30.96 7.79
N ALA A 708 -26.59 31.61 8.69
CA ALA A 708 -26.80 31.54 10.13
C ALA A 708 -28.22 32.05 10.53
N PRO A 709 -28.95 31.35 11.43
CA PRO A 709 -30.33 31.70 11.74
C PRO A 709 -30.55 33.14 12.23
N SER A 710 -29.60 33.71 12.96
CA SER A 710 -29.67 35.11 13.44
C SER A 710 -29.56 36.14 12.31
N GLU A 711 -28.82 35.82 11.24
CA GLU A 711 -28.67 36.71 10.08
C GLU A 711 -29.93 36.66 9.20
N ILE A 712 -30.46 35.45 8.95
CA ILE A 712 -31.71 35.26 8.21
C ILE A 712 -32.87 35.98 8.91
N PHE A 713 -33.00 35.82 10.22
CA PHE A 713 -34.05 36.49 10.98
C PHE A 713 -33.99 38.02 10.79
N GLY A 714 -32.79 38.61 10.87
CA GLY A 714 -32.59 40.04 10.62
C GLY A 714 -32.92 40.46 9.19
N ARG A 715 -32.55 39.66 8.18
CA ARG A 715 -32.76 39.94 6.75
C ARG A 715 -34.23 39.89 6.32
N PHE A 716 -35.02 39.00 6.92
CA PHE A 716 -36.44 38.83 6.58
C PHE A 716 -37.41 39.61 7.47
N THR A 717 -36.95 40.15 8.60
CA THR A 717 -37.77 41.00 9.49
C THR A 717 -38.40 42.21 8.76
N PRO A 718 -37.68 42.97 7.90
CA PRO A 718 -38.28 44.08 7.15
C PRO A 718 -39.41 43.63 6.22
N LEU A 719 -39.24 42.48 5.54
CA LEU A 719 -40.26 41.92 4.67
C LEU A 719 -41.49 41.47 5.47
N ALA A 720 -41.29 40.81 6.62
CA ALA A 720 -42.39 40.40 7.50
C ALA A 720 -43.19 41.59 8.03
N GLN A 721 -42.54 42.70 8.38
CA GLN A 721 -43.22 43.94 8.79
C GLN A 721 -44.04 44.55 7.64
N TYR A 722 -43.51 44.51 6.42
CA TYR A 722 -44.23 44.97 5.22
C TYR A 722 -45.46 44.12 4.91
N LEU A 723 -45.33 42.79 4.98
CA LEU A 723 -46.44 41.86 4.81
C LEU A 723 -47.48 41.99 5.92
N SER A 724 -47.04 42.16 7.18
CA SER A 724 -47.92 42.39 8.33
C SER A 724 -48.84 43.61 8.15
N LYS A 725 -48.28 44.74 7.66
CA LYS A 725 -49.07 45.93 7.31
C LYS A 725 -50.02 45.72 6.14
N SER A 726 -49.65 44.88 5.19
CA SER A 726 -50.44 44.63 3.97
C SER A 726 -51.61 43.68 4.25
N ILE A 727 -51.37 42.62 5.04
CA ILE A 727 -52.33 41.55 5.37
C ILE A 727 -53.23 41.95 6.55
N GLY A 728 -52.77 42.85 7.43
CA GLY A 728 -53.52 43.26 8.63
C GLY A 728 -53.41 42.27 9.80
N LYS A 729 -52.55 41.26 9.68
CA LYS A 729 -52.24 40.24 10.70
C LYS A 729 -50.76 40.27 11.05
N ARG A 730 -50.41 39.89 12.28
CA ARG A 730 -49.00 39.84 12.70
C ARG A 730 -48.28 38.71 11.95
N ILE A 731 -47.20 39.05 11.24
CA ILE A 731 -46.30 38.06 10.62
C ILE A 731 -45.13 37.78 11.57
N ASP A 732 -44.98 36.51 11.98
CA ASP A 732 -43.89 36.04 12.84
C ASP A 732 -42.89 35.24 12.01
N VAL A 733 -41.63 35.68 12.00
CA VAL A 733 -40.56 35.04 11.21
C VAL A 733 -39.98 33.86 12.00
N ARG A 734 -39.98 32.68 11.39
CA ARG A 734 -39.39 31.47 11.96
C ARG A 734 -38.34 30.92 11.01
N VAL A 735 -37.09 30.92 11.45
CA VAL A 735 -35.98 30.32 10.71
C VAL A 735 -35.79 28.90 11.21
N ALA A 736 -35.92 27.91 10.31
CA ALA A 736 -35.71 26.52 10.68
C ALA A 736 -34.20 26.23 10.87
N PRO A 737 -33.83 25.25 11.71
CA PRO A 737 -32.44 24.84 11.90
C PRO A 737 -31.81 24.15 10.68
N ASP A 738 -32.63 23.48 9.87
CA ASP A 738 -32.22 22.81 8.63
C ASP A 738 -33.38 22.80 7.60
N TYR A 739 -33.08 22.35 6.38
CA TYR A 739 -34.03 22.32 5.25
C TYR A 739 -35.21 21.36 5.50
N ALA A 740 -34.98 20.21 6.12
CA ALA A 740 -36.02 19.21 6.39
C ALA A 740 -36.98 19.70 7.49
N THR A 741 -36.45 20.32 8.55
CA THR A 741 -37.22 20.91 9.63
C THR A 741 -38.15 22.03 9.12
N ALA A 742 -37.70 22.85 8.17
CA ALA A 742 -38.58 23.86 7.55
C ALA A 742 -39.79 23.24 6.82
N VAL A 743 -39.59 22.12 6.11
CA VAL A 743 -40.67 21.38 5.45
C VAL A 743 -41.61 20.75 6.50
N HIS A 744 -41.04 20.14 7.53
CA HIS A 744 -41.79 19.51 8.62
C HIS A 744 -42.62 20.53 9.42
N GLU A 745 -42.05 21.67 9.79
CA GLU A 745 -42.78 22.74 10.51
C GLU A 745 -43.95 23.29 9.69
N MET A 746 -43.82 23.33 8.37
CA MET A 746 -44.92 23.72 7.49
C MET A 746 -46.00 22.63 7.39
N LYS A 747 -45.60 21.36 7.31
CA LYS A 747 -46.52 20.20 7.33
C LYS A 747 -47.39 20.19 8.60
N GLU A 748 -46.76 20.35 9.76
CA GLU A 748 -47.43 20.35 11.08
C GLU A 748 -48.25 21.64 11.35
N GLY A 749 -48.18 22.63 10.46
CA GLY A 749 -48.90 23.90 10.62
C GLY A 749 -48.32 24.85 11.62
N ILE A 750 -47.07 24.62 12.00
CA ILE A 750 -46.28 25.55 12.78
C ILE A 750 -46.00 26.80 11.93
N THR A 751 -45.86 26.68 10.61
CA THR A 751 -45.80 27.82 9.67
C THR A 751 -46.88 27.70 8.59
N GLN A 752 -47.48 28.82 8.19
CA GLN A 752 -48.54 28.85 7.17
C GLN A 752 -48.00 29.19 5.77
N MET A 753 -46.91 29.96 5.71
CA MET A 753 -46.15 30.26 4.50
C MET A 753 -44.67 30.03 4.74
N CYS A 754 -43.92 29.64 3.72
CA CYS A 754 -42.50 29.34 3.84
C CYS A 754 -41.72 29.70 2.57
N PHE A 755 -40.59 30.37 2.72
CA PHE A 755 -39.63 30.54 1.63
C PHE A 755 -38.79 29.27 1.46
N MET A 756 -38.84 28.69 0.27
CA MET A 756 -38.29 27.39 -0.07
C MET A 756 -37.38 27.45 -1.31
N THR A 757 -36.43 26.52 -1.37
CA THR A 757 -35.69 26.24 -2.61
C THR A 757 -36.54 25.35 -3.52
N SER A 758 -36.12 25.23 -4.78
CA SER A 758 -36.84 24.43 -5.77
C SER A 758 -36.99 22.95 -5.39
N LEU A 759 -36.03 22.39 -4.67
CA LEU A 759 -36.08 21.00 -4.22
C LEU A 759 -36.89 20.85 -2.93
N THR A 760 -36.77 21.76 -1.95
CA THR A 760 -37.59 21.68 -0.74
C THR A 760 -39.07 21.92 -1.01
N TYR A 761 -39.42 22.75 -2.00
CA TYR A 761 -40.80 22.87 -2.48
C TYR A 761 -41.33 21.53 -3.03
N LEU A 762 -40.59 20.85 -3.90
CA LEU A 762 -41.02 19.56 -4.44
C LEU A 762 -41.11 18.48 -3.37
N HIS A 763 -40.22 18.51 -2.38
CA HIS A 763 -40.30 17.62 -1.22
C HIS A 763 -41.57 17.90 -0.41
N ALA A 764 -41.84 19.16 -0.05
CA ALA A 764 -43.07 19.56 0.62
C ALA A 764 -44.33 19.15 -0.17
N LYS A 765 -44.32 19.33 -1.49
CA LYS A 765 -45.42 18.96 -2.41
C LYS A 765 -45.68 17.45 -2.46
N SER A 766 -44.66 16.63 -2.19
CA SER A 766 -44.81 15.17 -2.10
C SER A 766 -45.45 14.72 -0.79
N GLU A 767 -45.34 15.54 0.27
CA GLU A 767 -45.80 15.17 1.62
C GLU A 767 -47.16 15.77 2.00
N PHE A 768 -47.48 16.98 1.54
CA PHE A 768 -48.73 17.68 1.86
C PHE A 768 -49.11 18.72 0.79
N GLU A 769 -50.33 19.27 0.88
CA GLU A 769 -50.82 20.27 -0.07
C GLU A 769 -50.17 21.64 0.18
N VAL A 770 -49.18 21.96 -0.67
CA VAL A 770 -48.47 23.25 -0.70
C VAL A 770 -48.52 23.85 -2.11
N GLU A 771 -48.64 25.18 -2.20
CA GLU A 771 -48.70 25.90 -3.48
C GLU A 771 -47.75 27.12 -3.52
N PRO A 772 -47.13 27.43 -4.67
CA PRO A 772 -46.21 28.54 -4.80
C PRO A 772 -46.97 29.86 -5.05
N ILE A 773 -46.54 30.94 -4.40
CA ILE A 773 -47.11 32.28 -4.54
C ILE A 773 -46.31 33.10 -5.56
N VAL A 774 -45.02 33.31 -5.27
CA VAL A 774 -44.09 34.10 -6.06
C VAL A 774 -42.68 33.52 -5.98
N LYS A 775 -41.86 33.79 -6.99
CA LYS A 775 -40.42 33.51 -7.02
C LYS A 775 -39.63 34.80 -7.16
N ALA A 776 -38.45 34.85 -6.56
CA ALA A 776 -37.58 36.03 -6.60
C ALA A 776 -37.02 36.29 -8.02
N LEU A 777 -36.68 37.55 -8.29
CA LEU A 777 -35.96 37.98 -9.50
C LEU A 777 -34.52 38.38 -9.14
N ARG A 778 -33.54 37.56 -9.50
CA ARG A 778 -32.11 37.88 -9.35
C ARG A 778 -31.61 38.59 -10.60
N ASN A 779 -31.12 39.82 -10.47
CA ASN A 779 -30.71 40.67 -11.59
C ASN A 779 -31.76 40.71 -12.73
N GLY A 780 -33.04 40.81 -12.37
CA GLY A 780 -34.17 40.80 -13.31
C GLY A 780 -34.57 39.44 -13.87
N LYS A 781 -33.90 38.35 -13.49
CA LYS A 781 -34.16 36.98 -14.00
C LYS A 781 -34.86 36.12 -12.95
N PRO A 782 -35.89 35.34 -13.30
CA PRO A 782 -36.62 34.46 -12.38
C PRO A 782 -35.95 33.11 -12.14
N PHE A 783 -34.64 33.03 -12.38
CA PHE A 783 -33.87 31.80 -12.32
C PHE A 783 -32.40 32.06 -11.95
N HIS A 784 -31.74 31.04 -11.41
CA HIS A 784 -30.29 30.97 -11.25
C HIS A 784 -29.75 29.68 -11.87
N ARG A 785 -28.43 29.46 -11.86
CA ARG A 785 -27.80 28.24 -12.35
C ARG A 785 -26.92 27.63 -11.27
N ALA A 786 -26.78 26.30 -11.29
CA ALA A 786 -25.78 25.58 -10.52
C ALA A 786 -24.45 25.60 -11.28
N ALA A 787 -23.34 25.62 -10.55
CA ALA A 787 -21.99 25.56 -11.09
C ALA A 787 -21.17 24.50 -10.33
N ILE A 788 -20.52 23.63 -11.07
CA ILE A 788 -19.47 22.73 -10.58
C ILE A 788 -18.14 23.42 -10.85
N PHE A 789 -17.26 23.49 -9.86
CA PHE A 789 -16.00 24.22 -9.95
C PHE A 789 -14.86 23.51 -9.22
N THR A 790 -13.64 23.92 -9.52
CA THR A 790 -12.41 23.43 -8.90
C THR A 790 -11.43 24.60 -8.69
N ARG A 791 -10.24 24.33 -8.17
CA ARG A 791 -9.14 25.31 -8.10
C ARG A 791 -8.60 25.63 -9.50
N GLU A 792 -8.15 26.85 -9.73
CA GLU A 792 -7.65 27.31 -11.04
C GLU A 792 -6.52 26.43 -11.59
N HIS A 793 -5.61 25.98 -10.72
CA HIS A 793 -4.48 25.11 -11.08
C HIS A 793 -4.77 23.60 -10.93
N SER A 794 -6.03 23.21 -10.73
CA SER A 794 -6.44 21.80 -10.65
C SER A 794 -6.33 21.08 -11.99
N THR A 795 -6.08 19.78 -11.94
CA THR A 795 -6.07 18.89 -13.12
C THR A 795 -7.47 18.57 -13.66
N VAL A 796 -8.53 18.87 -12.89
CA VAL A 796 -9.93 18.55 -13.22
C VAL A 796 -10.51 19.56 -14.22
N LYS A 797 -10.42 19.34 -15.53
CA LYS A 797 -10.83 20.33 -16.55
C LYS A 797 -12.27 20.17 -17.01
N THR A 798 -12.76 18.95 -17.05
CA THR A 798 -14.08 18.54 -17.53
C THR A 798 -14.87 17.84 -16.41
N LEU A 799 -16.17 17.57 -16.63
CA LEU A 799 -16.98 16.87 -15.65
C LEU A 799 -16.51 15.41 -15.48
N GLU A 800 -16.00 14.80 -16.54
CA GLU A 800 -15.47 13.42 -16.57
C GLU A 800 -14.21 13.27 -15.70
N ASP A 801 -13.39 14.33 -15.59
CA ASP A 801 -12.16 14.35 -14.79
C ASP A 801 -12.42 14.29 -13.27
N ILE A 802 -13.69 14.38 -12.86
CA ILE A 802 -14.13 14.32 -11.46
C ILE A 802 -14.08 12.87 -10.94
N LYS A 803 -13.96 11.87 -11.82
CA LYS A 803 -13.75 10.47 -11.41
C LYS A 803 -12.52 10.34 -10.52
N ASN A 804 -12.70 9.66 -9.39
CA ASN A 804 -11.73 9.45 -8.33
C ASN A 804 -11.24 10.75 -7.65
N ARG A 805 -12.04 11.82 -7.67
CA ARG A 805 -11.77 13.07 -6.95
C ARG A 805 -12.63 13.21 -5.70
N THR A 806 -12.25 14.13 -4.83
CA THR A 806 -13.08 14.51 -3.68
C THR A 806 -14.02 15.66 -4.03
N MET A 807 -15.29 15.58 -3.62
CA MET A 807 -16.31 16.57 -3.99
C MET A 807 -17.12 17.07 -2.80
N ALA A 808 -17.20 18.40 -2.66
CA ALA A 808 -18.04 19.04 -1.65
C ALA A 808 -19.40 19.47 -2.23
N PHE A 809 -20.46 19.14 -1.51
CA PHE A 809 -21.83 19.54 -1.78
C PHE A 809 -22.34 20.46 -0.67
N VAL A 810 -23.45 21.15 -0.95
CA VAL A 810 -24.04 22.12 0.00
C VAL A 810 -24.89 21.37 1.02
N ASP A 811 -26.05 20.88 0.60
CA ASP A 811 -27.02 20.15 1.41
C ASP A 811 -27.75 19.15 0.51
N GLU A 812 -28.18 18.02 1.06
CA GLU A 812 -28.89 16.97 0.31
C GLU A 812 -30.25 17.46 -0.24
N HIS A 813 -30.84 18.49 0.36
CA HIS A 813 -32.06 19.14 -0.10
C HIS A 813 -31.79 20.40 -0.95
N SER A 814 -30.53 20.66 -1.32
CA SER A 814 -30.17 21.78 -2.20
C SER A 814 -30.33 21.40 -3.69
N ALA A 815 -31.20 22.13 -4.40
CA ALA A 815 -31.34 21.95 -5.85
C ALA A 815 -30.02 22.23 -6.58
N SER A 816 -29.40 23.38 -6.30
CA SER A 816 -28.24 23.88 -7.05
C SER A 816 -26.90 23.50 -6.43
N GLY A 817 -26.90 23.07 -5.18
CA GLY A 817 -25.70 22.61 -4.47
C GLY A 817 -25.57 21.09 -4.37
N TYR A 818 -26.54 20.33 -4.89
CA TYR A 818 -26.49 18.86 -4.88
C TYR A 818 -27.24 18.23 -6.07
N LEU A 819 -28.57 18.31 -6.13
CA LEU A 819 -29.38 17.55 -7.10
C LEU A 819 -29.02 17.82 -8.56
N VAL A 820 -29.00 19.09 -8.98
CA VAL A 820 -28.69 19.47 -10.36
C VAL A 820 -27.23 19.16 -10.72
N PRO A 821 -26.24 19.52 -9.87
CA PRO A 821 -24.85 19.04 -10.05
C PRO A 821 -24.73 17.52 -10.22
N LEU A 822 -25.44 16.74 -9.39
CA LEU A 822 -25.42 15.28 -9.48
C LEU A 822 -26.00 14.79 -10.80
N ALA A 823 -27.08 15.41 -11.28
CA ALA A 823 -27.65 15.10 -12.59
C ALA A 823 -26.69 15.46 -13.75
N MET A 824 -25.97 16.58 -13.65
CA MET A 824 -24.94 16.97 -14.62
C MET A 824 -23.77 15.98 -14.67
N LEU A 825 -23.34 15.48 -13.50
CA LEU A 825 -22.31 14.43 -13.42
C LEU A 825 -22.78 13.13 -14.06
N LYS A 826 -24.04 12.74 -13.80
CA LYS A 826 -24.65 11.54 -14.38
C LYS A 826 -24.75 11.64 -15.91
N ASP A 827 -25.05 12.82 -16.45
CA ASP A 827 -25.02 13.09 -17.89
C ASP A 827 -23.62 12.98 -18.50
N ALA A 828 -22.58 13.33 -17.73
CA ALA A 828 -21.17 13.13 -18.09
C ALA A 828 -20.65 11.70 -17.82
N GLY A 829 -21.52 10.77 -17.42
CA GLY A 829 -21.15 9.38 -17.12
C GLY A 829 -20.28 9.22 -15.86
N VAL A 830 -20.43 10.14 -14.90
CA VAL A 830 -19.80 10.11 -13.57
C VAL A 830 -20.90 9.82 -12.56
N ASP A 831 -20.82 8.66 -11.92
CA ASP A 831 -21.76 8.26 -10.87
C ASP A 831 -21.22 8.66 -9.48
N MET A 832 -22.10 8.73 -8.47
CA MET A 832 -21.71 9.07 -7.10
C MET A 832 -20.65 8.13 -6.55
N LYS A 833 -20.69 6.85 -6.95
CA LYS A 833 -19.68 5.83 -6.60
C LYS A 833 -18.30 6.08 -7.22
N ASP A 834 -18.22 6.88 -8.28
CA ASP A 834 -16.96 7.23 -8.94
C ASP A 834 -16.26 8.40 -8.22
N ILE A 835 -16.90 9.04 -7.23
CA ILE A 835 -16.32 10.10 -6.41
C ILE A 835 -15.68 9.46 -5.17
N THR A 836 -14.37 9.66 -4.99
CA THR A 836 -13.58 8.99 -3.92
C THR A 836 -14.11 9.32 -2.53
N TYR A 837 -14.50 10.57 -2.30
CA TYR A 837 -15.06 11.03 -1.04
C TYR A 837 -15.91 12.27 -1.28
N HIS A 838 -17.05 12.35 -0.61
CA HIS A 838 -17.91 13.52 -0.68
C HIS A 838 -18.45 13.91 0.69
N GLN A 839 -18.78 15.19 0.84
CA GLN A 839 -19.33 15.72 2.08
C GLN A 839 -20.29 16.87 1.81
N PHE A 840 -21.35 16.97 2.63
CA PHE A 840 -22.24 18.13 2.69
C PHE A 840 -21.71 19.14 3.70
N LEU A 841 -21.47 20.37 3.27
CA LEU A 841 -20.86 21.43 4.08
C LEU A 841 -21.85 22.52 4.54
N GLY A 842 -23.14 22.28 4.31
CA GLY A 842 -24.28 23.10 4.71
C GLY A 842 -24.50 24.33 3.83
N PHE A 843 -23.51 25.20 3.72
CA PHE A 843 -23.64 26.50 3.06
C PHE A 843 -22.76 26.63 1.81
N HIS A 844 -23.24 27.37 0.81
CA HIS A 844 -22.51 27.59 -0.44
C HIS A 844 -21.10 28.17 -0.20
N GLU A 845 -20.93 29.09 0.75
CA GLU A 845 -19.60 29.65 1.07
C GLU A 845 -18.62 28.63 1.66
N ASN A 846 -19.11 27.67 2.47
CA ASN A 846 -18.25 26.64 3.03
C ASN A 846 -17.69 25.73 1.94
N VAL A 847 -18.52 25.38 0.95
CA VAL A 847 -18.10 24.61 -0.22
C VAL A 847 -17.02 25.36 -1.01
N VAL A 848 -17.21 26.66 -1.26
CA VAL A 848 -16.19 27.47 -1.94
C VAL A 848 -14.88 27.50 -1.16
N ARG A 849 -14.95 27.78 0.15
CA ARG A 849 -13.76 27.89 1.01
C ARG A 849 -13.00 26.57 1.11
N SER A 850 -13.69 25.44 1.30
CA SER A 850 -13.04 24.13 1.42
C SER A 850 -12.38 23.67 0.11
N VAL A 851 -12.99 23.95 -1.04
CA VAL A 851 -12.34 23.65 -2.34
C VAL A 851 -11.12 24.53 -2.57
N LEU A 852 -11.20 25.83 -2.27
CA LEU A 852 -10.06 26.74 -2.39
C LEU A 852 -8.94 26.42 -1.37
N ALA A 853 -9.28 25.94 -0.17
CA ALA A 853 -8.34 25.53 0.86
C ALA A 853 -7.58 24.23 0.51
N GLY A 854 -8.11 23.42 -0.41
CA GLY A 854 -7.52 22.14 -0.78
C GLY A 854 -8.17 20.93 -0.13
N ASP A 855 -9.18 21.11 0.73
CA ASP A 855 -9.85 20.02 1.45
C ASP A 855 -10.65 19.12 0.49
N PHE A 856 -11.21 19.71 -0.57
CA PHE A 856 -11.91 19.00 -1.64
C PHE A 856 -11.39 19.44 -3.01
N ASP A 857 -11.32 18.52 -3.97
CA ASP A 857 -10.86 18.82 -5.34
C ASP A 857 -11.91 19.60 -6.14
N VAL A 858 -13.20 19.34 -5.88
CA VAL A 858 -14.33 19.85 -6.66
C VAL A 858 -15.44 20.29 -5.72
N GLY A 859 -16.22 21.29 -6.10
CA GLY A 859 -17.41 21.72 -5.36
C GLY A 859 -18.57 22.06 -6.27
N ALA A 860 -19.77 22.02 -5.70
CA ALA A 860 -21.01 22.38 -6.38
C ALA A 860 -21.75 23.50 -5.63
N VAL A 861 -22.03 24.62 -6.30
CA VAL A 861 -22.66 25.81 -5.71
C VAL A 861 -23.56 26.54 -6.71
N ILE A 862 -24.27 27.58 -6.26
CA ILE A 862 -24.95 28.51 -7.19
C ILE A 862 -23.88 29.34 -7.92
N GLU A 863 -24.03 29.50 -9.24
CA GLU A 863 -23.10 30.23 -10.10
C GLU A 863 -22.82 31.66 -9.58
N ALA A 864 -23.86 32.39 -9.19
CA ALA A 864 -23.73 33.75 -8.67
C ALA A 864 -22.92 33.84 -7.35
N VAL A 865 -22.84 32.76 -6.57
CA VAL A 865 -21.95 32.71 -5.39
C VAL A 865 -20.51 32.50 -5.84
N LEU A 866 -20.31 31.59 -6.80
CA LEU A 866 -18.99 31.28 -7.35
C LEU A 866 -18.35 32.48 -8.08
N GLU A 867 -19.14 33.30 -8.78
CA GLU A 867 -18.68 34.50 -9.51
C GLU A 867 -17.79 35.41 -8.64
N LYS A 868 -18.07 35.51 -7.34
CA LYS A 868 -17.27 36.32 -6.39
C LYS A 868 -15.84 35.81 -6.17
N TYR A 869 -15.56 34.56 -6.56
CA TYR A 869 -14.32 33.85 -6.28
C TYR A 869 -13.55 33.46 -7.53
N LEU A 870 -14.04 33.78 -8.73
CA LEU A 870 -13.36 33.47 -10.00
C LEU A 870 -12.00 34.18 -10.12
N ASP A 871 -11.91 35.43 -9.65
CA ASP A 871 -10.65 36.17 -9.60
C ASP A 871 -9.71 35.72 -8.45
N ASN A 872 -10.19 34.82 -7.58
CA ASN A 872 -9.51 34.35 -6.37
C ASN A 872 -9.23 32.84 -6.42
N GLY A 873 -8.87 32.32 -7.59
CA GLY A 873 -8.38 30.95 -7.76
C GLY A 873 -9.45 29.87 -7.92
N ALA A 874 -10.72 30.24 -8.12
CA ALA A 874 -11.79 29.30 -8.49
C ALA A 874 -11.96 29.22 -10.02
N ARG A 875 -12.19 28.02 -10.55
CA ARG A 875 -12.46 27.78 -11.97
C ARG A 875 -13.69 26.93 -12.18
N VAL A 876 -14.59 27.41 -13.05
CA VAL A 876 -15.80 26.68 -13.47
C VAL A 876 -15.42 25.44 -14.29
N VAL A 877 -16.07 24.32 -13.98
CA VAL A 877 -15.97 23.04 -14.70
C VAL A 877 -17.25 22.79 -15.50
N GLY A 878 -18.42 23.11 -14.95
CA GLY A 878 -19.70 23.01 -15.65
C GLY A 878 -20.77 23.90 -15.03
N VAL A 879 -21.75 24.31 -15.84
CA VAL A 879 -22.89 25.16 -15.41
C VAL A 879 -24.19 24.53 -15.89
N SER A 880 -25.23 24.53 -15.05
CA SER A 880 -26.53 23.93 -15.36
C SER A 880 -27.39 24.79 -16.29
N GLU A 881 -28.54 24.25 -16.69
CA GLU A 881 -29.66 25.04 -17.19
C GLU A 881 -30.29 25.90 -16.08
N ASN A 882 -31.28 26.71 -16.45
CA ASN A 882 -31.94 27.68 -15.57
C ASN A 882 -32.84 26.99 -14.53
N ILE A 883 -32.49 27.14 -13.25
CA ILE A 883 -33.20 26.64 -12.08
C ILE A 883 -34.09 27.75 -11.52
N PRO A 884 -35.37 27.49 -11.19
CA PRO A 884 -36.24 28.50 -10.58
C PRO A 884 -35.63 29.11 -9.32
N GLU A 885 -35.85 30.41 -9.14
CA GLU A 885 -35.35 31.12 -7.95
C GLU A 885 -36.12 30.79 -6.67
N PHE A 886 -35.56 31.28 -5.56
CA PHE A 886 -36.16 31.16 -4.22
C PHE A 886 -37.64 31.53 -4.21
N THR A 887 -38.49 30.61 -3.76
CA THR A 887 -39.94 30.67 -3.95
C THR A 887 -40.67 30.73 -2.62
N LEU A 888 -41.61 31.66 -2.48
CA LEU A 888 -42.53 31.69 -1.36
C LEU A 888 -43.70 30.74 -1.63
N CYS A 889 -43.93 29.82 -0.73
CA CYS A 889 -45.00 28.83 -0.79
C CYS A 889 -45.97 29.01 0.39
N HIS A 890 -47.22 28.59 0.22
CA HIS A 890 -48.20 28.51 1.32
C HIS A 890 -48.85 27.15 1.40
N ARG A 891 -49.34 26.83 2.59
CA ARG A 891 -50.16 25.63 2.82
C ARG A 891 -51.56 25.86 2.25
N ALA A 892 -52.20 24.81 1.75
CA ALA A 892 -53.50 24.91 1.10
C ALA A 892 -54.63 25.45 2.03
N ASP A 893 -54.49 25.30 3.34
CA ASP A 893 -55.45 25.76 4.34
C ASP A 893 -55.25 27.23 4.77
N MET A 894 -54.25 27.93 4.20
CA MET A 894 -54.08 29.37 4.44
C MET A 894 -55.26 30.13 3.80
N PRO A 895 -55.89 31.09 4.51
CA PRO A 895 -57.06 31.79 3.99
C PRO A 895 -56.80 32.42 2.60
N PRO A 896 -57.65 32.17 1.59
CA PRO A 896 -57.42 32.63 0.22
C PRO A 896 -57.20 34.15 0.09
N ASP A 897 -57.88 34.94 0.92
CA ASP A 897 -57.72 36.41 0.97
C ASP A 897 -56.30 36.79 1.43
N ASP A 898 -55.76 36.12 2.46
CA ASP A 898 -54.40 36.37 2.96
C ASP A 898 -53.36 35.99 1.90
N VAL A 899 -53.59 34.90 1.15
CA VAL A 899 -52.72 34.47 0.04
C VAL A 899 -52.75 35.49 -1.11
N ALA A 900 -53.93 35.95 -1.51
CA ALA A 900 -54.10 36.94 -2.58
C ALA A 900 -53.43 38.27 -2.23
N VAL A 901 -53.63 38.77 -1.00
CA VAL A 901 -52.98 39.99 -0.50
C VAL A 901 -51.47 39.83 -0.42
N THR A 902 -50.97 38.68 0.05
CA THR A 902 -49.54 38.36 0.08
C THR A 902 -48.94 38.41 -1.33
N LYS A 903 -49.60 37.78 -2.31
CA LYS A 903 -49.18 37.78 -3.72
C LYS A 903 -49.13 39.17 -4.30
N GLU A 904 -50.20 39.96 -4.12
CA GLU A 904 -50.28 41.32 -4.65
C GLU A 904 -49.23 42.24 -4.02
N ALA A 905 -49.02 42.13 -2.69
CA ALA A 905 -48.02 42.91 -1.97
C ALA A 905 -46.60 42.63 -2.48
N LEU A 906 -46.25 41.36 -2.72
CA LEU A 906 -44.92 40.98 -3.20
C LEU A 906 -44.70 41.37 -4.67
N LEU A 907 -45.70 41.26 -5.54
CA LEU A 907 -45.59 41.65 -6.96
C LEU A 907 -45.42 43.17 -7.15
N LYS A 908 -45.87 44.00 -6.21
CA LYS A 908 -45.66 45.47 -6.22
C LYS A 908 -44.23 45.89 -5.91
N LEU A 909 -43.39 44.97 -5.40
CA LEU A 909 -42.01 45.27 -5.07
C LEU A 909 -41.13 45.15 -6.34
N THR A 910 -40.94 46.27 -7.05
CA THR A 910 -40.06 46.38 -8.24
C THR A 910 -38.82 47.25 -8.01
N GLN A 911 -37.74 47.00 -8.77
CA GLN A 911 -36.42 47.65 -8.63
C GLN A 911 -36.41 49.19 -8.78
N GLU A 912 -37.44 49.75 -9.41
CA GLU A 912 -37.61 51.19 -9.63
C GLU A 912 -37.84 51.98 -8.32
N ASN A 913 -38.34 51.32 -7.26
CA ASN A 913 -38.65 51.96 -5.98
C ASN A 913 -37.46 51.85 -4.99
N ALA A 914 -37.04 52.99 -4.42
CA ALA A 914 -35.95 53.04 -3.42
C ALA A 914 -36.27 52.24 -2.15
N ILE A 915 -37.54 52.17 -1.75
CA ILE A 915 -38.00 51.37 -0.61
C ILE A 915 -37.88 49.88 -0.93
N THR A 916 -38.24 49.48 -2.16
CA THR A 916 -38.09 48.10 -2.62
C THR A 916 -36.62 47.67 -2.66
N ARG A 917 -35.71 48.53 -3.12
CA ARG A 917 -34.26 48.25 -3.09
C ARG A 917 -33.75 47.96 -1.68
N SER A 918 -34.27 48.66 -0.66
CA SER A 918 -33.92 48.39 0.73
C SER A 918 -34.58 47.12 1.30
N LEU A 919 -35.84 46.86 0.94
CA LEU A 919 -36.63 45.76 1.53
C LEU A 919 -36.23 44.40 0.95
N ILE A 920 -36.10 44.30 -0.37
CA ILE A 920 -35.68 43.08 -1.06
C ILE A 920 -34.16 42.92 -1.01
N GLY A 921 -33.41 44.01 -1.11
CA GLY A 921 -31.94 43.98 -1.01
C GLY A 921 -31.43 43.47 0.33
N ALA A 922 -32.22 43.61 1.40
CA ALA A 922 -31.92 42.98 2.70
C ALA A 922 -31.96 41.44 2.61
N ILE A 923 -32.82 40.88 1.75
CA ILE A 923 -32.92 39.43 1.54
C ILE A 923 -31.78 38.91 0.68
N ASP A 924 -31.43 39.59 -0.41
CA ASP A 924 -30.23 39.36 -1.23
C ASP A 924 -29.95 40.62 -2.04
N ALA A 925 -28.71 41.10 -2.05
CA ALA A 925 -28.33 42.33 -2.74
C ALA A 925 -28.57 42.29 -4.26
N GLN A 926 -28.62 41.08 -4.85
CA GLN A 926 -28.88 40.89 -6.27
C GLN A 926 -30.38 40.74 -6.59
N TYR A 927 -31.26 40.69 -5.59
CA TYR A 927 -32.69 40.58 -5.83
C TYR A 927 -33.31 41.93 -6.21
N THR A 928 -34.19 41.86 -7.20
CA THR A 928 -34.70 43.02 -7.95
C THR A 928 -36.23 43.13 -7.91
N GLY A 929 -36.90 42.07 -7.46
CA GLY A 929 -38.34 41.98 -7.37
C GLY A 929 -38.82 40.54 -7.20
N PHE A 930 -40.13 40.36 -7.34
CA PHE A 930 -40.78 39.04 -7.38
C PHE A 930 -41.65 38.92 -8.63
N VAL A 931 -41.80 37.70 -9.13
CA VAL A 931 -42.76 37.36 -10.20
C VAL A 931 -43.65 36.21 -9.75
N ALA A 932 -44.84 36.08 -10.35
CA ALA A 932 -45.73 34.98 -10.04
C ALA A 932 -45.03 33.63 -10.31
N ALA A 933 -45.17 32.70 -9.36
CA ALA A 933 -44.70 31.34 -9.48
C ALA A 933 -45.88 30.39 -9.73
N SER A 934 -45.60 29.28 -10.41
CA SER A 934 -46.55 28.19 -10.61
C SER A 934 -45.84 26.85 -10.44
N ASP A 935 -46.60 25.79 -10.13
CA ASP A 935 -46.05 24.44 -9.97
C ASP A 935 -45.28 23.94 -11.21
N ARG A 936 -45.66 24.40 -12.41
CA ARG A 936 -44.97 24.09 -13.68
C ARG A 936 -43.56 24.65 -13.78
N ASP A 937 -43.23 25.67 -13.01
CA ASP A 937 -41.88 26.24 -13.02
C ASP A 937 -40.83 25.21 -12.58
N PHE A 938 -41.23 24.18 -11.83
CA PHE A 938 -40.34 23.18 -11.23
C PHE A 938 -40.21 21.88 -12.06
N ASP A 939 -40.79 21.82 -13.27
CA ASP A 939 -40.77 20.62 -14.13
C ASP A 939 -39.35 20.17 -14.50
N LEU A 940 -38.42 21.12 -14.71
CA LEU A 940 -37.01 20.79 -14.96
C LEU A 940 -36.37 20.10 -13.74
N ILE A 941 -36.74 20.51 -12.52
CA ILE A 941 -36.20 19.92 -11.29
C ILE A 941 -36.75 18.52 -11.08
N ARG A 942 -38.01 18.26 -11.46
CA ARG A 942 -38.58 16.90 -11.51
C ARG A 942 -37.84 15.99 -12.48
N GLN A 943 -37.43 16.52 -13.64
CA GLN A 943 -36.63 15.76 -14.60
C GLN A 943 -35.25 15.41 -14.03
N TYR A 944 -34.60 16.35 -13.32
CA TYR A 944 -33.34 16.07 -12.64
C TYR A 944 -33.50 15.04 -11.51
N GLN A 945 -34.55 15.12 -10.68
CA GLN A 945 -34.88 14.09 -9.68
C GLN A 945 -35.01 12.71 -10.33
N ALA A 946 -35.89 12.57 -11.32
CA ALA A 946 -36.09 11.30 -12.03
C ALA A 946 -34.80 10.74 -12.66
N LYS A 947 -33.87 11.62 -13.05
CA LYS A 947 -32.58 11.23 -13.62
C LYS A 947 -31.63 10.66 -12.57
N VAL A 948 -31.53 11.27 -11.39
CA VAL A 948 -30.56 10.84 -10.36
C VAL A 948 -31.03 9.62 -9.58
N GLY A 949 -32.35 9.40 -9.48
CA GLY A 949 -32.97 8.33 -8.69
C GLY A 949 -33.70 8.92 -7.50
#